data_AF-A0A0A9YAJ1-F1
#
_entry.id   AF-A0A0A9YAJ1-F1
#
_cell.length_a   1.000
_cell.length_b   1.000
_cell.length_c   1.000
_cell.angle_alpha   90.00
_cell.angle_beta   90.00
_cell.angle_gamma   90.00
#
_symmetry.space_group_name_H-M   'P 1'
#
loop_
_entity.id
_entity.type
_entity.pdbx_description
1 polymer ?
#
loop_
_entity_poly.entity_id
_entity_poly.type
_entity_poly.pdbx_seq_one_letter_code
_entity_poly.pdbx_strand_id
1 'polypeptide(L)'
;SSPDLNSGDVDFKNQIQRDVKMNISWGGIWGSLRLLPVNVNDGNLGTANPSKFYYPLSAVASSYNLQALGLNLQDSLKEGASAKLGVYDYVSSTDMGLGMYNPDSKTFNPDSILRWPKPSRWSHEEAATVPLLYSLASYIIHHSNNTDGTNDQTILVNRAMLPLSQALIALALFENMTVYASVYGEDEKSALLELFPKLPRQNIYDCSTVAFFVDVINDTGRVYKVINNFDDTQMIGPCLRCVKPLGVLIYISQLLMGEAYMGMRRFDDEIIATGASSDLVLKSNDDVKIEIRKKVQDAISKGAVTPLSRVTTLSPSTLHTDAAQAVQLGTDKVIVSTKVCNIMKEEKVYIEDETKSHVIVEGKIQIDTSIDILEWLLKRGSRKVVVFMRQSHPFESTSLRLQSLRDHYKWADIDVRPANHLSSKANIKKFVEEYPSPGLEMIFFLGSGLREKIEQFDELLSAKIPNCNMICIGKGGENVCERRKKNSLPSLFIRCSTSTLENVDLSLHLDHLIKDSSRVPVVLVNKCTIRSRALHGLMANLMHIPESNIELQELSKQCTPRATFVEIQTASPTKKFSRELYPMFLIPGLRPNRLHKMASQLYCPAFEARMPSGATDLDQLADELTNQLVSLPQNVFTLVADDWGGILALHIAAKLENLSKMATVILLNATPASTLKWTNGLLKDDVALIGNYLAVSSEVKSSVKSSSWDETLRLAIENSGINKYEDRILAKDGLNLLRNRLMAVQTSKPPLNKIKTKCHVVEIAEEALEDHGLKDYLRKEPILHMKDGKSVSEMIDTSVAEDANALLMFEYKDAANPLISEYIGMNIVKKPTWMSSLLYRVRE
;
A
#
# COMPACT_ATOMS: atom_id res chain seq x y z
N SER A 1 -34.67 24.81 -24.17
CA SER A 1 -36.12 24.76 -23.88
C SER A 1 -36.37 23.48 -23.11
N SER A 2 -36.71 23.59 -21.83
CA SER A 2 -37.24 22.45 -21.07
C SER A 2 -38.55 22.00 -21.73
N PRO A 3 -38.77 20.69 -21.98
CA PRO A 3 -40.07 20.22 -22.45
C PRO A 3 -41.13 20.53 -21.39
N ASP A 4 -42.33 20.90 -21.81
CA ASP A 4 -43.45 21.09 -20.91
C ASP A 4 -43.78 19.76 -20.22
N LEU A 5 -43.57 19.69 -18.90
CA LEU A 5 -43.89 18.53 -18.06
C LEU A 5 -45.40 18.17 -18.04
N ASN A 6 -46.24 18.99 -18.68
CA ASN A 6 -47.69 18.84 -18.75
C ASN A 6 -48.23 18.46 -20.14
N SER A 7 -47.39 18.28 -21.17
CA SER A 7 -47.87 17.69 -22.42
C SER A 7 -48.14 16.21 -22.17
N GLY A 8 -49.37 15.75 -22.42
CA GLY A 8 -49.86 14.39 -22.15
C GLY A 8 -49.20 13.25 -22.93
N ASP A 9 -47.88 13.29 -23.09
CA ASP A 9 -47.08 12.18 -23.60
C ASP A 9 -47.20 10.99 -22.65
N VAL A 10 -47.71 9.89 -23.20
CA VAL A 10 -48.03 8.64 -22.49
C VAL A 10 -46.80 8.09 -21.74
N ASP A 11 -45.60 8.38 -22.24
CA ASP A 11 -44.33 7.94 -21.63
C ASP A 11 -43.98 8.66 -20.33
N PHE A 12 -44.31 9.94 -20.17
CA PHE A 12 -44.00 10.69 -18.94
C PHE A 12 -44.85 10.24 -17.76
N LYS A 13 -46.16 10.00 -17.98
CA LYS A 13 -47.07 9.49 -16.95
C LYS A 13 -46.63 8.11 -16.46
N ASN A 14 -46.26 7.22 -17.38
CA ASN A 14 -45.75 5.89 -17.05
C ASN A 14 -44.44 5.95 -16.26
N GLN A 15 -43.55 6.91 -16.56
CA GLN A 15 -42.28 7.04 -15.86
C GLN A 15 -42.43 7.65 -14.45
N ILE A 16 -43.34 8.62 -14.25
CA ILE A 16 -43.67 9.17 -12.93
C ILE A 16 -44.31 8.11 -12.03
N GLN A 17 -45.17 7.24 -12.57
CA GLN A 17 -45.76 6.12 -11.82
C GLN A 17 -44.73 5.10 -11.30
N ARG A 18 -43.53 5.03 -11.90
CA ARG A 18 -42.46 4.14 -11.45
C ARG A 18 -41.71 4.65 -10.22
N ASP A 19 -42.01 5.86 -9.75
CA ASP A 19 -41.48 6.48 -8.52
C ASP A 19 -39.95 6.42 -8.39
N VAL A 20 -39.25 6.56 -9.51
CA VAL A 20 -37.79 6.51 -9.54
C VAL A 20 -37.24 7.89 -9.18
N LYS A 21 -36.34 7.94 -8.19
CA LYS A 21 -35.75 9.18 -7.64
C LYS A 21 -35.00 10.06 -8.67
N MET A 22 -34.54 9.48 -9.78
CA MET A 22 -33.83 10.18 -10.85
C MET A 22 -34.29 9.68 -12.22
N ASN A 23 -34.79 10.59 -13.05
CA ASN A 23 -35.32 10.30 -14.39
C ASN A 23 -34.53 11.10 -15.43
N ILE A 24 -33.88 10.40 -16.35
CA ILE A 24 -33.07 10.99 -17.42
C ILE A 24 -33.61 10.45 -18.74
N SER A 25 -33.93 11.34 -19.68
CA SER A 25 -34.28 10.96 -21.05
C SER A 25 -33.09 11.21 -21.95
N TRP A 26 -32.58 10.16 -22.59
CA TRP A 26 -31.50 10.24 -23.56
C TRP A 26 -31.92 9.59 -24.87
N GLY A 27 -32.01 10.38 -25.94
CA GLY A 27 -32.43 9.88 -27.26
C GLY A 27 -33.84 9.29 -27.30
N GLY A 28 -34.74 9.74 -26.41
CA GLY A 28 -36.10 9.20 -26.28
C GLY A 28 -36.22 7.99 -25.35
N ILE A 29 -35.12 7.51 -24.75
CA ILE A 29 -35.11 6.39 -23.81
C ILE A 29 -35.00 6.93 -22.38
N TRP A 30 -35.90 6.49 -21.50
CA TRP A 30 -35.89 6.82 -20.08
C TRP A 30 -34.95 5.90 -19.29
N GLY A 31 -34.14 6.48 -18.42
CA GLY A 31 -33.20 5.77 -17.57
C GLY A 31 -32.75 6.56 -16.34
N SER A 32 -31.76 6.02 -15.62
CA SER A 32 -31.13 6.66 -14.46
C SER A 32 -29.61 6.58 -14.59
N LEU A 33 -28.88 7.56 -14.06
CA LEU A 33 -27.42 7.47 -13.93
C LEU A 33 -27.09 6.48 -12.82
N ARG A 34 -26.37 5.41 -13.17
CA ARG A 34 -25.87 4.41 -12.23
C ARG A 34 -24.35 4.41 -12.27
N LEU A 35 -23.74 4.35 -11.09
CA LEU A 35 -22.31 4.12 -10.96
C LEU A 35 -22.04 2.64 -11.20
N LEU A 36 -21.20 2.33 -12.18
CA LEU A 36 -20.75 0.98 -12.46
C LEU A 36 -19.33 0.82 -11.92
N PRO A 37 -19.02 -0.22 -11.14
CA PRO A 37 -17.66 -0.47 -10.69
C PRO A 37 -16.77 -0.82 -11.89
N VAL A 38 -15.64 -0.12 -12.02
CA VAL A 38 -14.59 -0.49 -12.97
C VAL A 38 -13.56 -1.30 -12.18
N ASN A 39 -13.44 -2.60 -12.48
CA ASN A 39 -12.34 -3.41 -11.97
C ASN A 39 -11.05 -2.96 -12.67
N VAL A 40 -10.32 -2.05 -12.04
CA VAL A 40 -8.90 -1.88 -12.34
C VAL A 40 -8.24 -3.15 -11.82
N ASN A 41 -7.78 -4.03 -12.71
CA ASN A 41 -6.99 -5.17 -12.30
C ASN A 41 -5.71 -4.63 -11.64
N ASP A 42 -5.58 -4.82 -10.33
CA ASP A 42 -4.32 -4.71 -9.61
C ASP A 42 -3.37 -5.82 -10.13
N GLY A 43 -2.75 -5.59 -11.29
CA GLY A 43 -1.42 -6.14 -11.50
C GLY A 43 -0.53 -5.58 -10.38
N ASN A 44 0.33 -6.41 -9.78
CA ASN A 44 1.18 -6.06 -8.64
C ASN A 44 1.98 -4.76 -8.89
N LEU A 45 1.38 -3.60 -8.63
CA LEU A 45 2.10 -2.34 -8.58
C LEU A 45 2.84 -2.33 -7.24
N GLY A 46 4.10 -2.74 -7.28
CA GLY A 46 5.04 -2.45 -6.22
C GLY A 46 4.99 -0.96 -5.89
N THR A 47 5.06 -0.63 -4.61
CA THR A 47 5.09 0.74 -4.08
C THR A 47 6.14 1.56 -4.82
N ALA A 48 5.69 2.34 -5.80
CA ALA A 48 6.53 3.19 -6.62
C ALA A 48 7.01 4.37 -5.77
N ASN A 49 8.28 4.36 -5.38
CA ASN A 49 8.87 5.50 -4.70
C ASN A 49 9.01 6.69 -5.67
N PRO A 50 8.67 7.93 -5.25
CA PRO A 50 8.39 9.07 -6.12
C PRO A 50 9.62 9.77 -6.75
N SER A 51 10.77 9.10 -6.99
CA SER A 51 12.02 9.83 -7.32
C SER A 51 12.69 9.57 -8.69
N LYS A 52 12.17 8.75 -9.61
CA LYS A 52 12.93 8.43 -10.86
C LYS A 52 12.08 8.29 -12.15
N PHE A 53 12.71 8.62 -13.29
CA PHE A 53 12.19 8.49 -14.66
C PHE A 53 11.73 7.08 -15.00
N TYR A 54 10.55 6.93 -15.61
CA TYR A 54 10.08 5.66 -16.13
C TYR A 54 10.46 5.51 -17.60
N TYR A 55 11.18 4.43 -17.91
CA TYR A 55 11.46 4.02 -19.28
C TYR A 55 11.27 2.50 -19.44
N PRO A 56 10.77 2.04 -20.60
CA PRO A 56 10.78 0.64 -20.96
C PRO A 56 12.20 0.24 -21.39
N LEU A 57 12.52 -1.05 -21.27
CA LEU A 57 13.82 -1.58 -21.69
C LEU A 57 14.04 -1.45 -23.21
N SER A 58 12.98 -1.32 -24.00
CA SER A 58 13.01 -1.03 -25.43
C SER A 58 13.62 0.33 -25.75
N ALA A 59 13.47 1.33 -24.87
CA ALA A 59 14.12 2.63 -25.04
C ALA A 59 15.66 2.50 -24.96
N VAL A 60 16.15 1.59 -24.09
CA VAL A 60 17.58 1.27 -24.01
C VAL A 60 18.03 0.54 -25.27
N ALA A 61 17.31 -0.51 -25.66
CA ALA A 61 17.68 -1.37 -26.79
C ALA A 61 17.68 -0.63 -28.15
N SER A 62 16.72 0.28 -28.37
CA SER A 62 16.57 1.03 -29.61
C SER A 62 17.66 2.07 -29.83
N SER A 63 18.21 2.66 -28.76
CA SER A 63 19.22 3.72 -28.85
C SER A 63 20.55 3.28 -29.46
N TYR A 64 20.87 1.98 -29.45
CA TYR A 64 22.15 1.45 -29.93
C TYR A 64 22.03 0.15 -30.75
N ASN A 65 20.84 -0.12 -31.33
CA ASN A 65 20.54 -1.32 -32.14
C ASN A 65 20.96 -2.64 -31.45
N LEU A 66 20.63 -2.76 -30.17
CA LEU A 66 21.02 -3.89 -29.33
C LEU A 66 20.14 -5.11 -29.62
N GLN A 67 20.75 -6.29 -29.65
CA GLN A 67 20.07 -7.57 -29.86
C GLN A 67 19.63 -8.19 -28.53
N ALA A 68 20.45 -8.05 -27.49
CA ALA A 68 20.14 -8.49 -26.13
C ALA A 68 20.76 -7.54 -25.09
N LEU A 69 20.14 -7.49 -23.91
CA LEU A 69 20.57 -6.72 -22.75
C LEU A 69 20.55 -7.62 -21.51
N GLY A 70 21.69 -7.79 -20.83
CA GLY A 70 21.75 -8.36 -19.49
C GLY A 70 21.57 -7.26 -18.44
N LEU A 71 20.71 -7.53 -17.47
CA LEU A 71 20.34 -6.57 -16.43
C LEU A 71 21.17 -6.82 -15.16
N ASN A 72 21.57 -5.73 -14.50
CA ASN A 72 22.28 -5.77 -13.22
C ASN A 72 21.74 -4.69 -12.29
N LEU A 73 21.78 -4.95 -10.99
CA LEU A 73 21.42 -3.97 -9.97
C LEU A 73 22.54 -2.95 -9.77
N GLN A 74 22.13 -1.75 -9.38
CA GLN A 74 23.02 -0.72 -8.85
C GLN A 74 23.21 -0.94 -7.35
N ASP A 75 24.46 -1.01 -6.91
CA ASP A 75 24.81 -1.10 -5.49
C ASP A 75 24.54 0.26 -4.81
N SER A 76 23.46 0.37 -4.05
CA SER A 76 23.06 1.64 -3.38
C SER A 76 23.05 1.47 -1.86
N LEU A 77 23.92 2.19 -1.17
CA LEU A 77 24.11 2.17 0.30
C LEU A 77 22.95 2.74 1.14
N LYS A 78 21.78 3.04 0.57
CA LYS A 78 20.69 3.76 1.27
C LYS A 78 19.58 2.79 1.71
N GLU A 79 19.29 2.76 3.03
CA GLU A 79 18.11 2.10 3.60
C GLU A 79 16.83 2.55 2.89
N GLY A 80 15.94 1.59 2.57
CA GLY A 80 14.65 1.86 1.91
C GLY A 80 14.72 2.24 0.42
N ALA A 81 15.90 2.17 -0.22
CA ALA A 81 16.01 2.43 -1.65
C ALA A 81 15.42 1.27 -2.47
N SER A 82 14.48 1.58 -3.37
CA SER A 82 13.96 0.64 -4.36
C SER A 82 15.09 0.15 -5.27
N ALA A 83 15.11 -1.15 -5.59
CA ALA A 83 16.05 -1.73 -6.55
C ALA A 83 16.11 -0.89 -7.83
N LYS A 84 17.32 -0.58 -8.29
CA LYS A 84 17.58 0.21 -9.49
C LYS A 84 18.51 -0.57 -10.41
N LEU A 85 18.24 -0.50 -11.72
CA LEU A 85 19.17 -1.02 -12.71
C LEU A 85 20.43 -0.16 -12.79
N GLY A 86 21.58 -0.81 -12.72
CA GLY A 86 22.90 -0.23 -12.85
C GLY A 86 23.44 -0.41 -14.26
N VAL A 87 24.58 -1.10 -14.36
CA VAL A 87 25.29 -1.36 -15.61
C VAL A 87 24.55 -2.41 -16.44
N TYR A 88 24.47 -2.22 -17.74
CA TYR A 88 23.90 -3.19 -18.67
C TYR A 88 25.00 -3.98 -19.39
N ASP A 89 24.79 -5.28 -19.51
CA ASP A 89 25.54 -6.14 -20.43
C ASP A 89 24.91 -6.03 -21.81
N TYR A 90 25.45 -5.19 -22.68
CA TYR A 90 24.89 -5.01 -24.01
C TYR A 90 25.46 -6.02 -25.00
N VAL A 91 24.62 -6.45 -25.93
CA VAL A 91 25.02 -7.30 -27.05
C VAL A 91 24.47 -6.72 -28.35
N SER A 92 25.36 -6.41 -29.27
CA SER A 92 25.07 -6.05 -30.65
C SER A 92 25.22 -7.28 -31.57
N SER A 93 25.11 -7.09 -32.88
CA SER A 93 25.34 -8.18 -33.85
C SER A 93 26.79 -8.70 -33.83
N THR A 94 27.77 -7.84 -33.55
CA THR A 94 29.20 -8.14 -33.65
C THR A 94 29.92 -8.16 -32.31
N ASP A 95 29.46 -7.38 -31.35
CA ASP A 95 30.18 -7.11 -30.10
C ASP A 95 29.29 -7.22 -28.88
N MET A 96 29.90 -7.53 -27.74
CA MET A 96 29.30 -7.51 -26.40
C MET A 96 30.15 -6.63 -25.48
N GLY A 97 29.54 -6.02 -24.47
CA GLY A 97 30.29 -5.17 -23.53
C GLY A 97 29.44 -4.59 -22.42
N LEU A 98 30.03 -3.66 -21.67
CA LEU A 98 29.36 -2.95 -20.58
C LEU A 98 28.95 -1.55 -21.00
N GLY A 99 27.75 -1.12 -20.61
CA GLY A 99 27.29 0.23 -20.88
C GLY A 99 26.28 0.72 -19.87
N MET A 100 26.09 2.04 -19.84
CA MET A 100 25.13 2.70 -18.98
C MET A 100 24.10 3.44 -19.80
N TYR A 101 22.84 3.32 -19.42
CA TYR A 101 21.77 4.12 -19.98
C TYR A 101 21.60 5.38 -19.14
N ASN A 102 21.62 6.55 -19.78
CA ASN A 102 21.24 7.80 -19.13
C ASN A 102 19.76 8.09 -19.41
N PRO A 103 18.85 8.00 -18.42
CA PRO A 103 17.44 8.27 -18.62
C PRO A 103 17.15 9.72 -19.04
N ASP A 104 17.97 10.69 -18.60
CA ASP A 104 17.76 12.11 -18.86
C ASP A 104 18.00 12.46 -20.33
N SER A 105 19.08 11.92 -20.92
CA SER A 105 19.41 12.10 -22.34
C SER A 105 18.80 11.03 -23.25
N LYS A 106 18.21 9.98 -22.69
CA LYS A 106 17.75 8.76 -23.38
C LYS A 106 18.83 8.13 -24.26
N THR A 107 20.09 8.28 -23.90
CA THR A 107 21.23 7.73 -24.65
C THR A 107 21.83 6.55 -23.90
N PHE A 108 22.10 5.48 -24.64
CA PHE A 108 22.95 4.39 -24.16
C PHE A 108 24.41 4.70 -24.46
N ASN A 109 25.22 4.72 -23.40
CA ASN A 109 26.64 5.04 -23.45
C ASN A 109 27.44 3.75 -23.16
N PRO A 110 27.94 3.05 -24.20
CA PRO A 110 28.84 1.91 -24.00
C PRO A 110 30.19 2.38 -23.44
N ASP A 111 30.80 1.58 -22.58
CA ASP A 111 32.18 1.79 -22.13
C ASP A 111 33.15 1.61 -23.32
N SER A 112 34.13 2.50 -23.42
CA SER A 112 35.06 2.54 -24.55
C SER A 112 36.07 1.39 -24.55
N ILE A 113 36.36 0.80 -23.38
CA ILE A 113 37.41 -0.21 -23.20
C ILE A 113 36.80 -1.60 -22.94
N LEU A 114 35.80 -1.70 -22.06
CA LEU A 114 35.19 -2.97 -21.63
C LEU A 114 34.20 -3.53 -22.67
N ARG A 115 34.74 -3.86 -23.85
CA ARG A 115 34.06 -4.41 -25.03
C ARG A 115 34.87 -5.55 -25.64
N TRP A 116 34.16 -6.60 -26.02
CA TRP A 116 34.70 -7.83 -26.63
C TRP A 116 33.93 -8.20 -27.90
N PRO A 117 34.59 -8.81 -28.90
CA PRO A 117 33.89 -9.40 -30.03
C PRO A 117 33.01 -10.55 -29.54
N LYS A 118 31.77 -10.60 -30.03
CA LYS A 118 30.84 -11.69 -29.70
C LYS A 118 31.28 -12.98 -30.42
N PRO A 119 31.52 -14.09 -29.70
CA PRO A 119 31.79 -15.38 -30.34
C PRO A 119 30.61 -15.85 -31.20
N SER A 120 30.90 -16.40 -32.39
CA SER A 120 29.88 -16.87 -33.34
C SER A 120 29.03 -18.01 -32.80
N ARG A 121 29.61 -18.86 -31.94
CA ARG A 121 28.95 -19.99 -31.29
C ARG A 121 27.92 -19.61 -30.23
N TRP A 122 27.98 -18.38 -29.69
CA TRP A 122 27.06 -17.94 -28.65
C TRP A 122 25.85 -17.24 -29.26
N SER A 123 24.67 -17.56 -28.73
CA SER A 123 23.47 -16.75 -28.94
C SER A 123 23.67 -15.34 -28.35
N HIS A 124 22.80 -14.40 -28.75
CA HIS A 124 22.85 -13.05 -28.17
C HIS A 124 22.50 -13.06 -26.67
N GLU A 125 21.62 -13.97 -26.26
CA GLU A 125 21.19 -14.16 -24.88
C GLU A 125 22.31 -14.70 -24.01
N GLU A 126 23.00 -15.74 -24.45
CA GLU A 126 24.19 -16.28 -23.78
C GLU A 126 25.29 -15.23 -23.67
N ALA A 127 25.57 -14.50 -24.76
CA ALA A 127 26.59 -13.45 -24.76
C ALA A 127 26.28 -12.32 -23.76
N ALA A 128 25.00 -12.05 -23.46
CA ALA A 128 24.59 -11.02 -22.50
C ALA A 128 24.85 -11.42 -21.03
N THR A 129 25.21 -12.67 -20.77
CA THR A 129 25.50 -13.15 -19.40
C THR A 129 26.95 -12.94 -18.98
N VAL A 130 27.84 -12.64 -19.93
CA VAL A 130 29.29 -12.72 -19.75
C VAL A 130 29.96 -11.42 -19.27
N PRO A 131 29.71 -10.24 -19.87
CA PRO A 131 30.61 -9.09 -19.73
C PRO A 131 30.85 -8.66 -18.28
N LEU A 132 29.82 -8.40 -17.48
CA LEU A 132 29.98 -7.88 -16.12
C LEU A 132 30.56 -8.93 -15.17
N LEU A 133 30.03 -10.15 -15.21
CA LEU A 133 30.41 -11.20 -14.28
C LEU A 133 31.89 -11.55 -14.44
N TYR A 134 32.37 -11.72 -15.67
CA TYR A 134 33.77 -12.03 -15.92
C TYR A 134 34.69 -10.82 -15.76
N SER A 135 34.21 -9.59 -16.00
CA SER A 135 34.98 -8.38 -15.68
C SER A 135 35.18 -8.24 -14.17
N LEU A 136 34.12 -8.44 -13.38
CA LEU A 136 34.17 -8.38 -11.93
C LEU A 136 35.01 -9.53 -11.35
N ALA A 137 34.86 -10.74 -11.88
CA ALA A 137 35.68 -11.88 -11.48
C ALA A 137 37.17 -11.65 -11.79
N SER A 138 37.49 -11.10 -12.97
CA SER A 138 38.87 -10.72 -13.32
C SER A 138 39.41 -9.63 -12.40
N TYR A 139 38.61 -8.61 -12.08
CA TYR A 139 38.98 -7.56 -11.12
C TYR A 139 39.30 -8.14 -9.71
N ILE A 140 38.47 -9.06 -9.21
CA ILE A 140 38.66 -9.73 -7.92
C ILE A 140 39.93 -10.61 -7.90
N ILE A 141 40.19 -11.32 -8.99
CA ILE A 141 41.36 -12.21 -9.07
C ILE A 141 42.65 -11.40 -9.21
N HIS A 142 42.65 -10.30 -9.96
CA HIS A 142 43.88 -9.61 -10.36
C HIS A 142 44.16 -8.30 -9.60
N HIS A 143 43.14 -7.56 -9.21
CA HIS A 143 43.29 -6.15 -8.80
C HIS A 143 42.85 -5.86 -7.35
N SER A 144 42.00 -6.68 -6.74
CA SER A 144 41.60 -6.48 -5.33
C SER A 144 42.70 -6.95 -4.37
N ASN A 145 43.80 -6.18 -4.30
CA ASN A 145 45.00 -6.40 -3.49
C ASN A 145 45.71 -7.73 -3.74
N ASN A 146 46.30 -7.87 -4.92
CA ASN A 146 47.41 -8.82 -5.11
C ASN A 146 48.70 -8.10 -4.74
N THR A 147 49.37 -8.56 -3.68
CA THR A 147 50.76 -8.17 -3.45
C THR A 147 51.65 -9.02 -4.36
N ASP A 148 52.54 -8.37 -5.12
CA ASP A 148 53.43 -8.96 -6.15
C ASP A 148 54.47 -10.00 -5.60
N GLY A 149 54.19 -10.66 -4.47
CA GLY A 149 55.11 -11.58 -3.81
C GLY A 149 54.49 -12.78 -3.08
N THR A 150 53.16 -12.97 -3.11
CA THR A 150 52.53 -14.12 -2.44
C THR A 150 52.35 -15.31 -3.39
N ASN A 151 53.03 -16.42 -3.13
CA ASN A 151 52.86 -17.70 -3.83
C ASN A 151 51.55 -18.44 -3.49
N ASP A 152 50.69 -17.89 -2.64
CA ASP A 152 49.46 -18.55 -2.18
C ASP A 152 48.30 -18.28 -3.16
N GLN A 153 47.95 -19.30 -3.94
CA GLN A 153 46.91 -19.24 -4.96
C GLN A 153 45.58 -19.86 -4.48
N THR A 154 45.28 -19.78 -3.19
CA THR A 154 44.04 -20.34 -2.61
C THR A 154 42.89 -19.32 -2.60
N ILE A 155 41.71 -19.75 -3.05
CA ILE A 155 40.48 -18.93 -3.07
C ILE A 155 39.27 -19.71 -2.55
N LEU A 156 38.49 -19.09 -1.66
CA LEU A 156 37.22 -19.62 -1.15
C LEU A 156 36.09 -18.78 -1.73
N VAL A 157 35.29 -19.40 -2.59
CA VAL A 157 34.12 -18.78 -3.22
C VAL A 157 32.87 -19.24 -2.49
N ASN A 158 32.29 -18.37 -1.66
CA ASN A 158 31.04 -18.71 -0.99
C ASN A 158 29.82 -18.60 -1.90
N ARG A 159 28.77 -19.38 -1.61
CA ARG A 159 27.54 -19.45 -2.43
C ARG A 159 27.89 -19.73 -3.90
N ALA A 160 28.57 -20.84 -4.13
CA ALA A 160 29.19 -21.18 -5.41
C ALA A 160 28.21 -21.29 -6.59
N MET A 161 26.92 -21.49 -6.30
CA MET A 161 25.85 -21.53 -7.28
C MET A 161 25.45 -20.18 -7.88
N LEU A 162 25.82 -19.06 -7.26
CA LEU A 162 25.47 -17.74 -7.77
C LEU A 162 26.20 -17.43 -9.09
N PRO A 163 25.59 -16.67 -10.02
CA PRO A 163 26.18 -16.31 -11.31
C PRO A 163 27.62 -15.79 -11.24
N LEU A 164 27.90 -14.84 -10.33
CA LEU A 164 29.24 -14.30 -10.15
C LEU A 164 30.23 -15.33 -9.58
N SER A 165 29.77 -16.16 -8.64
CA SER A 165 30.58 -17.22 -8.06
C SER A 165 31.02 -18.24 -9.12
N GLN A 166 30.14 -18.61 -10.03
CA GLN A 166 30.47 -19.51 -11.14
C GLN A 166 31.53 -18.91 -12.07
N ALA A 167 31.42 -17.62 -12.41
CA ALA A 167 32.43 -16.91 -13.20
C ALA A 167 33.80 -16.84 -12.49
N LEU A 168 33.80 -16.62 -11.17
CA LEU A 168 35.00 -16.65 -10.34
C LEU A 168 35.67 -18.03 -10.33
N ILE A 169 34.90 -19.09 -10.11
CA ILE A 169 35.41 -20.48 -10.13
C ILE A 169 35.99 -20.82 -11.50
N ALA A 170 35.31 -20.45 -12.59
CA ALA A 170 35.79 -20.69 -13.95
C ALA A 170 37.15 -20.03 -14.22
N LEU A 171 37.31 -18.74 -13.87
CA LEU A 171 38.56 -18.02 -14.04
C LEU A 171 39.66 -18.53 -13.09
N ALA A 172 39.35 -18.79 -11.83
CA ALA A 172 40.32 -19.28 -10.86
C ALA A 172 40.88 -20.67 -11.26
N LEU A 173 40.02 -21.59 -11.72
CA LEU A 173 40.45 -22.88 -12.23
C LEU A 173 41.28 -22.75 -13.52
N PHE A 174 40.97 -21.77 -14.37
CA PHE A 174 41.73 -21.48 -15.59
C PHE A 174 43.14 -20.97 -15.29
N GLU A 175 43.31 -20.21 -14.20
CA GLU A 175 44.62 -19.71 -13.73
C GLU A 175 45.36 -20.70 -12.80
N ASN A 176 44.86 -21.93 -12.67
CA ASN A 176 45.41 -22.98 -11.81
C ASN A 176 45.45 -22.60 -10.32
N MET A 177 44.50 -21.80 -9.86
CA MET A 177 44.29 -21.53 -8.44
C MET A 177 43.66 -22.73 -7.73
N THR A 178 43.98 -22.91 -6.44
CA THR A 178 43.31 -23.90 -5.59
C THR A 178 41.97 -23.34 -5.12
N VAL A 179 40.88 -23.85 -5.70
CA VAL A 179 39.53 -23.38 -5.41
C VAL A 179 38.88 -24.22 -4.31
N TYR A 180 38.33 -23.52 -3.33
CA TYR A 180 37.39 -24.00 -2.33
C TYR A 180 36.03 -23.32 -2.54
N ALA A 181 34.94 -24.02 -2.27
CA ALA A 181 33.60 -23.54 -2.54
C ALA A 181 32.65 -23.86 -1.37
N SER A 182 31.65 -23.02 -1.16
CA SER A 182 30.53 -23.36 -0.27
C SER A 182 29.18 -23.33 -1.00
N VAL A 183 28.30 -24.27 -0.65
CA VAL A 183 26.99 -24.52 -1.27
C VAL A 183 25.95 -24.88 -0.20
N TYR A 184 24.66 -24.80 -0.52
CA TYR A 184 23.58 -25.27 0.37
C TYR A 184 23.23 -26.73 0.09
N GLY A 185 23.63 -27.61 1.00
CA GLY A 185 23.29 -29.02 0.94
C GLY A 185 23.91 -29.79 -0.22
N GLU A 186 23.48 -31.04 -0.36
CA GLU A 186 24.09 -32.00 -1.29
C GLU A 186 23.63 -31.83 -2.75
N ASP A 187 22.44 -31.27 -2.96
CA ASP A 187 21.88 -31.03 -4.29
C ASP A 187 22.69 -29.97 -5.04
N GLU A 188 22.97 -28.82 -4.39
CA GLU A 188 23.84 -27.80 -4.96
C GLU A 188 25.28 -28.31 -5.11
N LYS A 189 25.77 -29.14 -4.17
CA LYS A 189 27.09 -29.75 -4.28
C LYS A 189 27.24 -30.60 -5.54
N SER A 190 26.24 -31.43 -5.82
CA SER A 190 26.22 -32.31 -6.99
C SER A 190 26.14 -31.52 -8.29
N ALA A 191 25.25 -30.52 -8.36
CA ALA A 191 25.14 -29.64 -9.52
C ALA A 191 26.43 -28.82 -9.76
N LEU A 192 27.17 -28.43 -8.71
CA LEU A 192 28.43 -27.68 -8.88
C LEU A 192 29.50 -28.55 -9.53
N LEU A 193 29.56 -29.82 -9.16
CA LEU A 193 30.50 -30.80 -9.71
C LEU A 193 30.23 -31.12 -11.18
N GLU A 194 28.95 -31.12 -11.59
CA GLU A 194 28.58 -31.24 -13.00
C GLU A 194 29.06 -30.04 -13.82
N LEU A 195 28.96 -28.83 -13.27
CA LEU A 195 29.42 -27.60 -13.92
C LEU A 195 30.96 -27.50 -13.96
N PHE A 196 31.63 -27.92 -12.88
CA PHE A 196 33.08 -27.83 -12.73
C PHE A 196 33.71 -29.18 -12.37
N PRO A 197 33.87 -30.11 -13.33
CA PRO A 197 34.44 -31.43 -13.07
C PRO A 197 35.88 -31.42 -12.55
N LYS A 198 36.61 -30.31 -12.74
CA LYS A 198 37.97 -30.11 -12.22
C LYS A 198 37.99 -29.75 -10.72
N LEU A 199 36.87 -29.38 -10.14
CA LEU A 199 36.77 -29.01 -8.72
C LEU A 199 36.67 -30.27 -7.85
N PRO A 200 37.60 -30.50 -6.90
CA PRO A 200 37.53 -31.66 -6.03
C PRO A 200 36.30 -31.60 -5.11
N ARG A 201 35.55 -32.71 -5.01
CA ARG A 201 34.38 -32.82 -4.13
C ARG A 201 34.66 -32.54 -2.66
N GLN A 202 35.89 -32.83 -2.21
CA GLN A 202 36.36 -32.56 -0.84
C GLN A 202 36.59 -31.06 -0.57
N ASN A 203 36.76 -30.23 -1.61
CA ASN A 203 36.95 -28.79 -1.47
C ASN A 203 35.61 -28.02 -1.43
N ILE A 204 34.48 -28.72 -1.34
CA ILE A 204 33.14 -28.15 -1.35
C ILE A 204 32.46 -28.38 0.00
N TYR A 205 32.16 -27.29 0.69
CA TYR A 205 31.62 -27.25 2.05
C TYR A 205 30.13 -26.88 2.06
N ASP A 206 29.37 -27.40 3.03
CA ASP A 206 27.97 -27.03 3.22
C ASP A 206 27.85 -25.78 4.10
N CYS A 207 27.30 -24.69 3.56
CA CYS A 207 27.09 -23.44 4.29
C CYS A 207 25.67 -23.27 4.87
N SER A 208 24.88 -24.34 4.98
CA SER A 208 23.54 -24.30 5.60
C SER A 208 23.56 -23.89 7.07
N THR A 209 24.71 -24.01 7.73
CA THR A 209 24.93 -23.52 9.08
C THR A 209 26.13 -22.60 9.14
N VAL A 210 26.12 -21.68 10.10
CA VAL A 210 27.23 -20.76 10.40
C VAL A 210 28.51 -21.53 10.75
N ALA A 211 28.46 -22.83 11.05
CA ALA A 211 29.61 -23.63 11.46
C ALA A 211 30.56 -24.05 10.32
N PHE A 212 30.20 -23.83 9.04
CA PHE A 212 30.98 -24.28 7.89
C PHE A 212 32.45 -23.80 7.90
N PHE A 213 32.71 -22.61 8.47
CA PHE A 213 34.08 -22.07 8.55
C PHE A 213 35.01 -22.96 9.39
N VAL A 214 34.47 -23.75 10.33
CA VAL A 214 35.26 -24.68 11.14
C VAL A 214 35.82 -25.79 10.27
N ASP A 215 35.00 -26.36 9.40
CA ASP A 215 35.41 -27.42 8.46
C ASP A 215 36.43 -26.87 7.45
N VAL A 216 36.20 -25.67 6.92
CA VAL A 216 37.15 -24.98 6.05
C VAL A 216 38.49 -24.78 6.75
N ILE A 217 38.50 -24.29 8.00
CA ILE A 217 39.73 -24.05 8.77
C ILE A 217 40.45 -25.36 9.10
N ASN A 218 39.72 -26.42 9.43
CA ASN A 218 40.32 -27.71 9.76
C ASN A 218 40.99 -28.35 8.55
N ASP A 219 40.36 -28.26 7.37
CA ASP A 219 40.86 -28.89 6.15
C ASP A 219 41.94 -28.05 5.45
N THR A 220 41.79 -26.73 5.45
CA THR A 220 42.65 -25.80 4.67
C THR A 220 43.62 -25.00 5.54
N GLY A 221 43.46 -25.03 6.86
CA GLY A 221 44.07 -24.08 7.77
C GLY A 221 43.36 -22.73 7.68
N ARG A 222 43.60 -21.98 6.60
CA ARG A 222 42.94 -20.73 6.20
C ARG A 222 43.22 -20.47 4.72
N VAL A 223 42.40 -19.64 4.09
CA VAL A 223 42.46 -19.34 2.66
C VAL A 223 42.96 -17.90 2.43
N TYR A 224 43.74 -17.69 1.37
CA TYR A 224 44.30 -16.37 1.04
C TYR A 224 43.22 -15.38 0.60
N LYS A 225 42.38 -15.75 -0.38
CA LYS A 225 41.23 -14.93 -0.83
C LYS A 225 39.90 -15.55 -0.41
N VAL A 226 39.06 -14.81 0.31
CA VAL A 226 37.70 -15.24 0.67
C VAL A 226 36.67 -14.30 0.06
N ILE A 227 35.76 -14.84 -0.75
CA ILE A 227 34.68 -14.08 -1.38
C ILE A 227 33.41 -14.26 -0.55
N ASN A 228 32.87 -13.16 -0.02
CA ASN A 228 31.62 -13.15 0.73
C ASN A 228 30.46 -12.70 -0.17
N ASN A 229 29.61 -13.69 -0.52
CA ASN A 229 28.40 -13.54 -1.34
C ASN A 229 27.12 -13.85 -0.55
N PHE A 230 27.17 -13.85 0.77
CA PHE A 230 25.99 -14.04 1.60
C PHE A 230 25.25 -12.72 1.78
N ASP A 231 23.91 -12.77 1.76
CA ASP A 231 23.04 -11.64 2.08
C ASP A 231 22.76 -11.51 3.59
N ASP A 232 23.42 -12.33 4.42
CA ASP A 232 23.26 -12.37 5.87
C ASP A 232 24.50 -11.79 6.58
N THR A 233 24.28 -10.78 7.42
CA THR A 233 25.34 -10.12 8.21
C THR A 233 26.04 -11.07 9.18
N GLN A 234 25.37 -12.15 9.61
CA GLN A 234 25.97 -13.16 10.50
C GLN A 234 27.11 -13.94 9.84
N MET A 235 27.13 -14.04 8.50
CA MET A 235 28.15 -14.77 7.74
C MET A 235 29.47 -14.01 7.62
N ILE A 236 29.50 -12.72 7.97
CA ILE A 236 30.69 -11.87 7.91
C ILE A 236 31.79 -12.38 8.85
N GLY A 237 31.42 -12.69 10.10
CA GLY A 237 32.35 -13.21 11.10
C GLY A 237 33.02 -14.54 10.70
N PRO A 238 32.24 -15.57 10.31
CA PRO A 238 32.76 -16.82 9.74
C PRO A 238 33.70 -16.62 8.56
N CYS A 239 33.30 -15.81 7.56
CA CYS A 239 34.14 -15.56 6.38
C CYS A 239 35.46 -14.91 6.76
N LEU A 240 35.46 -13.93 7.67
CA LEU A 240 36.68 -13.28 8.17
C LEU A 240 37.61 -14.25 8.92
N ARG A 241 37.07 -15.29 9.58
CA ARG A 241 37.88 -16.31 10.27
C ARG A 241 38.57 -17.26 9.30
N CYS A 242 37.98 -17.49 8.12
CA CYS A 242 38.58 -18.29 7.06
C CYS A 242 39.81 -17.61 6.42
N VAL A 243 40.00 -16.29 6.60
CA VAL A 243 41.06 -15.53 5.93
C VAL A 243 42.39 -15.69 6.66
N LYS A 244 43.41 -16.10 5.90
CA LYS A 244 44.79 -16.28 6.36
C LYS A 244 45.45 -14.92 6.67
N PRO A 245 46.48 -14.86 7.54
CA PRO A 245 47.30 -13.65 7.66
C PRO A 245 47.81 -13.17 6.30
N LEU A 246 47.85 -11.84 6.10
CA LEU A 246 48.12 -11.17 4.81
C LEU A 246 47.07 -11.42 3.70
N GLY A 247 45.98 -12.13 4.02
CA GLY A 247 44.92 -12.47 3.08
C GLY A 247 43.91 -11.35 2.85
N VAL A 248 42.98 -11.59 1.94
CA VAL A 248 41.97 -10.63 1.50
C VAL A 248 40.56 -11.19 1.64
N LEU A 249 39.70 -10.44 2.32
CA LEU A 249 38.25 -10.64 2.36
C LEU A 249 37.57 -9.68 1.38
N ILE A 250 36.73 -10.22 0.51
CA ILE A 250 36.08 -9.45 -0.56
C ILE A 250 34.56 -9.51 -0.40
N TYR A 251 33.91 -8.35 -0.31
CA TYR A 251 32.45 -8.21 -0.22
C TYR A 251 31.87 -7.85 -1.58
N ILE A 252 30.94 -8.65 -2.09
CA ILE A 252 30.25 -8.32 -3.34
C ILE A 252 29.08 -7.38 -3.11
N SER A 253 28.25 -7.65 -2.09
CA SER A 253 27.13 -6.77 -1.74
C SER A 253 27.56 -5.73 -0.70
N GLN A 254 27.63 -4.45 -1.12
CA GLN A 254 27.89 -3.34 -0.19
C GLN A 254 26.67 -3.01 0.68
N LEU A 255 25.48 -3.53 0.35
CA LEU A 255 24.24 -3.28 1.08
C LEU A 255 24.32 -3.71 2.55
N LEU A 256 25.11 -4.76 2.84
CA LEU A 256 25.28 -5.38 4.15
C LEU A 256 26.23 -4.60 5.07
N MET A 257 27.00 -3.66 4.51
CA MET A 257 28.07 -2.97 5.24
C MET A 257 27.56 -1.85 6.14
N GLY A 258 26.31 -1.39 5.96
CA GLY A 258 25.71 -0.33 6.77
C GLY A 258 25.35 -0.75 8.20
N GLU A 259 25.01 -2.03 8.41
CA GLU A 259 24.41 -2.52 9.67
C GLU A 259 25.27 -3.55 10.42
N ALA A 260 26.36 -4.04 9.81
CA ALA A 260 27.12 -5.15 10.36
C ALA A 260 28.32 -4.73 11.23
N TYR A 261 28.51 -5.43 12.35
CA TYR A 261 29.69 -5.27 13.20
C TYR A 261 30.81 -6.22 12.77
N MET A 262 32.02 -5.70 12.64
CA MET A 262 33.21 -6.49 12.33
C MET A 262 34.23 -6.43 13.46
N GLY A 263 34.72 -7.59 13.90
CA GLY A 263 35.73 -7.67 14.97
C GLY A 263 37.11 -7.22 14.50
N MET A 264 37.58 -6.07 15.00
CA MET A 264 38.84 -5.44 14.53
C MET A 264 40.11 -6.25 14.82
N ARG A 265 40.11 -7.14 15.82
CA ARG A 265 41.28 -7.94 16.21
C ARG A 265 41.88 -8.79 15.08
N ARG A 266 41.08 -9.20 14.09
CA ARG A 266 41.59 -10.00 12.95
C ARG A 266 42.50 -9.19 12.03
N PHE A 267 42.40 -7.87 12.03
CA PHE A 267 43.23 -6.99 11.19
C PHE A 267 44.67 -6.87 11.70
N ASP A 268 44.95 -7.30 12.93
CA ASP A 268 46.33 -7.43 13.45
C ASP A 268 47.15 -8.46 12.65
N ASP A 269 46.49 -9.38 11.95
CA ASP A 269 47.12 -10.35 11.03
C ASP A 269 47.38 -9.76 9.63
N GLU A 270 47.32 -8.42 9.47
CA GLU A 270 47.47 -7.70 8.19
C GLU A 270 46.46 -8.15 7.11
N ILE A 271 45.26 -8.55 7.54
CA ILE A 271 44.16 -8.92 6.64
C ILE A 271 43.58 -7.67 6.00
N ILE A 272 43.26 -7.72 4.72
CA ILE A 272 42.58 -6.63 4.02
C ILE A 272 41.12 -7.00 3.75
N ALA A 273 40.20 -6.12 4.13
CA ALA A 273 38.78 -6.24 3.81
C ALA A 273 38.41 -5.17 2.76
N THR A 274 37.89 -5.59 1.60
CA THR A 274 37.55 -4.69 0.49
C THR A 274 36.24 -5.06 -0.18
N GLY A 275 35.58 -4.10 -0.82
CA GLY A 275 34.37 -4.33 -1.62
C GLY A 275 34.69 -4.50 -3.10
N ALA A 276 33.89 -5.28 -3.82
CA ALA A 276 33.93 -5.37 -5.27
C ALA A 276 32.52 -5.14 -5.83
N SER A 277 32.33 -4.03 -6.52
CA SER A 277 31.06 -3.62 -7.13
C SER A 277 31.23 -3.35 -8.62
N SER A 278 30.12 -3.37 -9.35
CA SER A 278 30.09 -2.98 -10.76
C SER A 278 30.59 -1.55 -10.98
N ASP A 279 30.26 -0.64 -10.06
CA ASP A 279 30.72 0.75 -10.07
C ASP A 279 32.25 0.88 -9.95
N LEU A 280 32.91 0.03 -9.15
CA LEU A 280 34.37 0.04 -9.01
C LEU A 280 35.06 -0.39 -10.31
N VAL A 281 34.53 -1.41 -10.99
CA VAL A 281 35.06 -1.85 -12.29
C VAL A 281 34.90 -0.75 -13.34
N LEU A 282 33.73 -0.09 -13.41
CA LEU A 282 33.50 0.99 -14.37
C LEU A 282 34.29 2.28 -14.09
N LYS A 283 34.57 2.59 -12.82
CA LYS A 283 35.33 3.79 -12.43
C LYS A 283 36.84 3.54 -12.32
N SER A 284 37.29 2.31 -12.55
CA SER A 284 38.72 1.98 -12.55
C SER A 284 39.47 2.72 -13.66
N ASN A 285 40.77 2.93 -13.46
CA ASN A 285 41.64 3.57 -14.44
C ASN A 285 41.67 2.76 -15.75
N ASP A 286 41.93 3.44 -16.86
CA ASP A 286 41.96 2.83 -18.19
C ASP A 286 42.94 1.64 -18.27
N ASP A 287 44.10 1.72 -17.61
CA ASP A 287 45.08 0.63 -17.56
C ASP A 287 44.50 -0.66 -16.94
N VAL A 288 43.74 -0.52 -15.84
CA VAL A 288 43.07 -1.63 -15.16
C VAL A 288 41.99 -2.23 -16.07
N LYS A 289 41.19 -1.38 -16.74
CA LYS A 289 40.18 -1.84 -17.70
C LYS A 289 40.79 -2.57 -18.88
N ILE A 290 41.92 -2.10 -19.39
CA ILE A 290 42.66 -2.73 -20.49
C ILE A 290 43.15 -4.11 -20.07
N GLU A 291 43.67 -4.24 -18.85
CA GLU A 291 44.12 -5.53 -18.32
C GLU A 291 42.96 -6.50 -18.14
N ILE A 292 41.86 -6.07 -17.51
CA ILE A 292 40.63 -6.87 -17.36
C ILE A 292 40.15 -7.35 -18.73
N ARG A 293 40.06 -6.43 -19.70
CA ARG A 293 39.66 -6.76 -21.08
C ARG A 293 40.55 -7.83 -21.68
N LYS A 294 41.86 -7.70 -21.55
CA LYS A 294 42.86 -8.64 -22.08
C LYS A 294 42.74 -10.02 -21.43
N LYS A 295 42.65 -10.09 -20.10
CA LYS A 295 42.51 -11.35 -19.34
C LYS A 295 41.21 -12.08 -19.69
N VAL A 296 40.09 -11.35 -19.73
CA VAL A 296 38.79 -11.92 -20.13
C VAL A 296 38.83 -12.38 -21.59
N GLN A 297 39.44 -11.62 -22.50
CA GLN A 297 39.57 -12.03 -23.91
C GLN A 297 40.40 -13.31 -24.07
N ASP A 298 41.50 -13.45 -23.32
CA ASP A 298 42.32 -14.67 -23.33
C ASP A 298 41.53 -15.88 -22.82
N ALA A 299 40.78 -15.71 -21.72
CA ALA A 299 39.91 -16.74 -21.17
C ALA A 299 38.77 -17.14 -22.15
N ILE A 300 38.18 -16.19 -22.88
CA ILE A 300 37.18 -16.47 -23.94
C ILE A 300 37.81 -17.29 -25.07
N SER A 301 38.99 -16.88 -25.52
CA SER A 301 39.69 -17.48 -26.67
C SER A 301 40.10 -18.92 -26.38
N LYS A 302 40.52 -19.20 -25.14
CA LYS A 302 40.89 -20.55 -24.66
C LYS A 302 39.72 -21.38 -24.16
N GLY A 303 38.49 -20.85 -24.21
CA GLY A 303 37.26 -21.57 -23.85
C GLY A 303 37.03 -21.75 -22.35
N ALA A 304 37.72 -20.99 -21.50
CA ALA A 304 37.50 -21.00 -20.06
C ALA A 304 36.23 -20.23 -19.64
N VAL A 305 35.83 -19.24 -20.45
CA VAL A 305 34.59 -18.49 -20.24
C VAL A 305 33.41 -19.28 -20.81
N THR A 306 32.48 -19.64 -19.92
CA THR A 306 31.20 -20.24 -20.26
C THR A 306 30.06 -19.26 -19.97
N PRO A 307 29.15 -19.04 -20.93
CA PRO A 307 27.88 -18.36 -20.65
C PRO A 307 27.04 -19.13 -19.63
N LEU A 308 26.16 -18.43 -18.90
CA LEU A 308 25.26 -19.06 -17.95
C LEU A 308 24.15 -19.84 -18.67
N SER A 309 23.92 -21.09 -18.26
CA SER A 309 22.91 -21.96 -18.85
C SER A 309 21.47 -21.60 -18.45
N ARG A 310 21.28 -20.91 -17.32
CA ARG A 310 19.97 -20.49 -16.79
C ARG A 310 19.86 -18.98 -16.82
N VAL A 311 18.89 -18.49 -17.58
CA VAL A 311 18.59 -17.05 -17.73
C VAL A 311 17.08 -16.83 -17.64
N THR A 312 16.68 -15.76 -16.97
CA THR A 312 15.29 -15.30 -16.97
C THR A 312 15.14 -14.24 -18.06
N THR A 313 14.24 -14.46 -19.02
CA THR A 313 14.03 -13.50 -20.12
C THR A 313 12.83 -12.60 -19.84
N LEU A 314 13.03 -11.28 -19.94
CA LEU A 314 12.00 -10.25 -19.85
C LEU A 314 11.67 -9.68 -21.22
N SER A 315 10.46 -9.13 -21.35
CA SER A 315 10.02 -8.42 -22.55
C SER A 315 10.75 -7.08 -22.69
N PRO A 316 11.09 -6.62 -23.91
CA PRO A 316 11.55 -5.25 -24.14
C PRO A 316 10.55 -4.19 -23.67
N SER A 317 9.26 -4.51 -23.58
CA SER A 317 8.23 -3.57 -23.09
C SER A 317 8.20 -3.42 -21.57
N THR A 318 8.89 -4.29 -20.83
CA THR A 318 8.93 -4.24 -19.36
C THR A 318 9.57 -2.93 -18.89
N LEU A 319 8.99 -2.31 -17.85
CA LEU A 319 9.56 -1.12 -17.24
C LEU A 319 10.86 -1.44 -16.49
N HIS A 320 11.78 -0.48 -16.47
CA HIS A 320 13.03 -0.62 -15.73
C HIS A 320 12.85 -0.89 -14.22
N THR A 321 11.74 -0.44 -13.60
CA THR A 321 11.42 -0.69 -12.18
C THR A 321 11.06 -2.14 -11.92
N ASP A 322 10.18 -2.70 -12.73
CA ASP A 322 9.70 -4.08 -12.59
C ASP A 322 10.84 -5.04 -12.94
N ALA A 323 11.65 -4.66 -13.92
CA ALA A 323 12.87 -5.36 -14.29
C ALA A 323 13.90 -5.34 -13.16
N ALA A 324 14.09 -4.21 -12.46
CA ALA A 324 14.97 -4.16 -11.29
C ALA A 324 14.47 -5.07 -10.16
N GLN A 325 13.15 -5.09 -9.92
CA GLN A 325 12.55 -5.99 -8.93
C GLN A 325 12.73 -7.47 -9.31
N ALA A 326 12.56 -7.82 -10.60
CA ALA A 326 12.81 -9.16 -11.10
C ALA A 326 14.27 -9.60 -10.89
N VAL A 327 15.23 -8.70 -11.10
CA VAL A 327 16.66 -8.98 -10.83
C VAL A 327 16.91 -9.15 -9.33
N GLN A 328 16.22 -8.38 -8.47
CA GLN A 328 16.40 -8.46 -7.01
C GLN A 328 15.85 -9.75 -6.40
N LEU A 329 14.72 -10.24 -6.91
CA LEU A 329 14.07 -11.45 -6.40
C LEU A 329 14.60 -12.75 -7.05
N GLY A 330 15.18 -12.62 -8.25
CA GLY A 330 15.67 -13.76 -9.03
C GLY A 330 17.06 -14.21 -8.61
N THR A 331 17.30 -15.53 -8.65
CA THR A 331 18.63 -16.13 -8.49
C THR A 331 19.41 -16.19 -9.80
N ASP A 332 18.69 -16.19 -10.92
CA ASP A 332 19.23 -16.35 -12.26
C ASP A 332 19.53 -14.98 -12.90
N LYS A 333 20.44 -14.97 -13.88
CA LYS A 333 20.74 -13.75 -14.65
C LYS A 333 19.50 -13.36 -15.46
N VAL A 334 19.05 -12.11 -15.31
CA VAL A 334 17.92 -11.57 -16.06
C VAL A 334 18.41 -10.91 -17.34
N ILE A 335 17.79 -11.25 -18.47
CA ILE A 335 18.12 -10.73 -19.79
C ILE A 335 16.87 -10.22 -20.52
N VAL A 336 17.07 -9.35 -21.49
CA VAL A 336 16.02 -8.85 -22.40
C VAL A 336 16.45 -9.22 -23.81
N SER A 337 15.62 -9.98 -24.51
CA SER A 337 15.86 -10.38 -25.90
C SER A 337 14.94 -9.60 -26.83
N THR A 338 15.52 -8.96 -27.85
CA THR A 338 14.74 -8.20 -28.85
C THR A 338 14.03 -9.08 -29.88
N LYS A 339 14.32 -10.39 -29.91
CA LYS A 339 13.78 -11.33 -30.91
C LYS A 339 12.55 -12.11 -30.44
N VAL A 340 12.28 -12.19 -29.13
CA VAL A 340 11.17 -12.99 -28.59
C VAL A 340 9.94 -12.10 -28.37
N CYS A 341 9.19 -11.88 -29.44
CA CYS A 341 7.78 -11.49 -29.33
C CYS A 341 6.92 -12.72 -29.63
N ASN A 342 6.52 -13.45 -28.60
CA ASN A 342 5.22 -14.11 -28.60
C ASN A 342 4.82 -14.51 -27.18
N ILE A 343 3.66 -13.99 -26.77
CA ILE A 343 2.86 -14.37 -25.60
C ILE A 343 3.33 -13.78 -24.26
N MET A 344 2.87 -12.55 -23.97
CA MET A 344 2.18 -12.16 -22.73
C MET A 344 1.68 -10.71 -22.86
N LYS A 345 0.53 -10.41 -22.25
CA LYS A 345 -0.20 -9.13 -22.40
C LYS A 345 0.71 -7.94 -22.11
N GLU A 346 0.77 -6.99 -23.04
CA GLU A 346 1.32 -5.66 -22.84
C GLU A 346 0.75 -5.05 -21.55
N GLU A 347 1.61 -4.82 -20.56
CA GLU A 347 1.33 -3.87 -19.49
C GLU A 347 1.69 -2.47 -19.99
N LYS A 348 0.71 -1.58 -19.93
CA LYS A 348 0.58 -0.42 -20.81
C LYS A 348 0.89 0.86 -20.05
N VAL A 349 2.17 1.22 -19.92
CA VAL A 349 2.58 2.52 -19.37
C VAL A 349 2.59 3.59 -20.46
N TYR A 350 2.15 4.82 -20.15
CA TYR A 350 2.11 5.95 -21.09
C TYR A 350 3.49 6.64 -21.12
N ILE A 351 4.04 6.88 -22.31
CA ILE A 351 5.39 7.47 -22.53
C ILE A 351 5.23 8.67 -23.47
N GLU A 352 5.84 9.80 -23.12
CA GLU A 352 5.64 11.09 -23.80
C GLU A 352 6.55 11.30 -25.02
N ASP A 353 6.07 12.05 -26.02
CA ASP A 353 6.84 12.54 -27.17
C ASP A 353 7.54 13.87 -26.82
N GLU A 354 8.84 13.97 -27.11
CA GLU A 354 9.70 15.10 -26.74
C GLU A 354 9.40 16.40 -27.50
N THR A 355 8.69 16.29 -28.63
CA THR A 355 8.43 17.41 -29.54
C THR A 355 7.16 18.18 -29.20
N LYS A 356 6.29 17.61 -28.36
CA LYS A 356 4.96 18.15 -28.09
C LYS A 356 4.90 18.87 -26.76
N SER A 357 4.04 19.89 -26.71
CA SER A 357 3.87 20.73 -25.53
C SER A 357 2.72 20.24 -24.67
N HIS A 358 2.83 20.47 -23.38
CA HIS A 358 1.83 20.12 -22.37
C HIS A 358 1.36 21.37 -21.65
N VAL A 359 0.07 21.46 -21.35
CA VAL A 359 -0.50 22.63 -20.67
C VAL A 359 -1.25 22.18 -19.43
N ILE A 360 -1.00 22.86 -18.31
CA ILE A 360 -1.71 22.67 -17.05
C ILE A 360 -2.44 23.98 -16.72
N VAL A 361 -3.76 23.92 -16.54
CA VAL A 361 -4.62 25.06 -16.20
C VAL A 361 -5.22 24.85 -14.82
N GLU A 362 -4.86 25.74 -13.89
CA GLU A 362 -5.29 25.67 -12.51
C GLU A 362 -6.61 26.41 -12.24
N GLY A 363 -7.52 25.73 -11.54
CA GLY A 363 -8.82 26.19 -11.09
C GLY A 363 -8.85 26.56 -9.60
N LYS A 364 -10.02 26.43 -8.94
CA LYS A 364 -10.16 26.50 -7.46
C LYS A 364 -9.78 25.13 -6.93
N ILE A 365 -8.53 24.98 -6.50
CA ILE A 365 -7.91 23.79 -5.91
C ILE A 365 -6.87 24.24 -4.85
N GLN A 366 -6.42 23.33 -3.97
CA GLN A 366 -5.24 23.55 -3.11
C GLN A 366 -3.94 23.13 -3.82
N ILE A 367 -2.84 23.76 -3.40
CA ILE A 367 -1.71 24.25 -4.22
C ILE A 367 -0.76 23.16 -4.81
N ASP A 368 -0.88 21.88 -4.44
CA ASP A 368 0.15 20.88 -4.75
C ASP A 368 -0.16 19.95 -5.94
N THR A 369 -1.42 19.71 -6.30
CA THR A 369 -1.77 18.75 -7.38
C THR A 369 -1.23 19.17 -8.75
N SER A 370 -1.13 20.48 -9.02
CA SER A 370 -0.58 21.00 -10.28
C SER A 370 0.91 20.69 -10.42
N ILE A 371 1.65 20.73 -9.31
CA ILE A 371 3.07 20.35 -9.25
C ILE A 371 3.22 18.84 -9.35
N ASP A 372 2.35 18.05 -8.72
CA ASP A 372 2.41 16.59 -8.83
C ASP A 372 2.21 16.11 -10.27
N ILE A 373 1.29 16.74 -11.01
CA ILE A 373 1.07 16.45 -12.44
C ILE A 373 2.22 16.97 -13.30
N LEU A 374 2.79 18.14 -12.97
CA LEU A 374 4.01 18.62 -13.63
C LEU A 374 5.16 17.63 -13.44
N GLU A 375 5.41 17.18 -12.21
CA GLU A 375 6.41 16.18 -11.89
C GLU A 375 6.14 14.85 -12.61
N TRP A 376 4.87 14.42 -12.71
CA TRP A 376 4.45 13.24 -13.45
C TRP A 376 4.74 13.31 -14.96
N LEU A 377 4.54 14.49 -15.57
CA LEU A 377 4.88 14.76 -16.97
C LEU A 377 6.40 14.79 -17.18
N LEU A 378 7.13 15.47 -16.29
CA LEU A 378 8.58 15.57 -16.34
C LEU A 378 9.21 14.17 -16.24
N LYS A 379 8.75 13.32 -15.30
CA LYS A 379 9.19 11.91 -15.14
C LYS A 379 8.96 11.02 -16.37
N ARG A 380 8.09 11.42 -17.30
CA ARG A 380 7.82 10.71 -18.57
C ARG A 380 8.57 11.29 -19.77
N GLY A 381 9.34 12.35 -19.57
CA GLY A 381 10.20 12.93 -20.60
C GLY A 381 9.66 14.22 -21.23
N SER A 382 8.64 14.86 -20.65
CA SER A 382 8.05 16.08 -21.22
C SER A 382 9.04 17.26 -21.18
N ARG A 383 9.36 17.81 -22.36
CA ARG A 383 10.37 18.89 -22.51
C ARG A 383 9.79 20.30 -22.50
N LYS A 384 8.49 20.46 -22.74
CA LYS A 384 7.83 21.77 -22.83
C LYS A 384 6.51 21.73 -22.06
N VAL A 385 6.47 22.40 -20.91
CA VAL A 385 5.28 22.44 -20.05
C VAL A 385 4.93 23.88 -19.71
N VAL A 386 3.70 24.29 -20.03
CA VAL A 386 3.16 25.60 -19.65
C VAL A 386 2.15 25.43 -18.53
N VAL A 387 2.36 26.11 -17.41
CA VAL A 387 1.50 26.03 -16.22
C VAL A 387 0.82 27.37 -15.96
N PHE A 388 -0.51 27.41 -16.04
CA PHE A 388 -1.32 28.58 -15.72
C PHE A 388 -1.79 28.53 -14.26
N MET A 389 -1.19 29.35 -13.41
CA MET A 389 -1.46 29.38 -11.97
C MET A 389 -2.31 30.60 -11.59
N ARG A 390 -3.31 30.43 -10.71
CA ARG A 390 -4.27 31.51 -10.40
C ARG A 390 -3.67 32.64 -9.57
N GLN A 391 -2.67 32.35 -8.78
CA GLN A 391 -2.00 33.31 -7.92
C GLN A 391 -0.50 33.20 -8.14
N SER A 392 0.16 34.34 -8.39
CA SER A 392 1.57 34.50 -8.11
C SER A 392 1.71 34.51 -6.58
N HIS A 393 1.81 33.35 -5.93
CA HIS A 393 1.92 33.29 -4.48
C HIS A 393 3.32 32.87 -4.00
N PRO A 394 3.92 33.66 -3.08
CA PRO A 394 5.27 33.47 -2.56
C PRO A 394 5.25 32.51 -1.36
N PHE A 395 4.70 31.30 -1.51
CA PHE A 395 4.81 30.27 -0.48
C PHE A 395 6.09 29.46 -0.71
N GLU A 396 6.92 29.37 0.32
CA GLU A 396 8.26 28.77 0.25
C GLU A 396 8.22 27.34 -0.30
N SER A 397 7.32 26.46 0.16
CA SER A 397 7.32 25.03 -0.22
C SER A 397 7.04 24.79 -1.70
N THR A 398 5.99 25.39 -2.26
CA THR A 398 5.59 25.24 -3.68
C THR A 398 6.64 25.87 -4.61
N SER A 399 7.16 27.03 -4.23
CA SER A 399 8.22 27.73 -4.98
C SER A 399 9.53 26.95 -4.93
N LEU A 400 9.90 26.40 -3.77
CA LEU A 400 11.07 25.54 -3.60
C LEU A 400 10.92 24.23 -4.37
N ARG A 401 9.72 23.63 -4.40
CA ARG A 401 9.47 22.39 -5.16
C ARG A 401 9.53 22.65 -6.66
N LEU A 402 8.93 23.73 -7.16
CA LEU A 402 9.08 24.17 -8.55
C LEU A 402 10.53 24.46 -8.91
N GLN A 403 11.27 25.16 -8.05
CA GLN A 403 12.69 25.46 -8.27
C GLN A 403 13.52 24.17 -8.27
N SER A 404 13.27 23.26 -7.32
CA SER A 404 13.87 21.93 -7.28
C SER A 404 13.60 21.15 -8.57
N LEU A 405 12.37 21.19 -9.09
CA LEU A 405 12.04 20.59 -10.38
C LEU A 405 12.82 21.26 -11.53
N ARG A 406 12.90 22.59 -11.58
CA ARG A 406 13.69 23.29 -12.62
C ARG A 406 15.19 22.96 -12.53
N ASP A 407 15.72 22.84 -11.33
CA ASP A 407 17.12 22.51 -11.08
C ASP A 407 17.43 21.04 -11.39
N HIS A 408 16.49 20.14 -11.13
CA HIS A 408 16.60 18.71 -11.42
C HIS A 408 16.40 18.42 -12.91
N TYR A 409 15.44 19.08 -13.56
CA TYR A 409 15.07 18.89 -14.96
C TYR A 409 15.50 20.09 -15.82
N LYS A 410 16.79 20.44 -15.84
CA LYS A 410 17.35 21.61 -16.56
C LYS A 410 17.07 21.64 -18.06
N TRP A 411 16.78 20.49 -18.65
CA TRP A 411 16.47 20.33 -20.07
C TRP A 411 15.00 20.63 -20.41
N ALA A 412 14.12 20.72 -19.41
CA ALA A 412 12.71 21.01 -19.61
C ALA A 412 12.46 22.53 -19.54
N ASP A 413 11.75 23.04 -20.54
CA ASP A 413 11.26 24.41 -20.57
C ASP A 413 9.91 24.48 -19.83
N ILE A 414 9.98 24.95 -18.58
CA ILE A 414 8.83 25.12 -17.69
C ILE A 414 8.45 26.60 -17.66
N ASP A 415 7.38 26.96 -18.36
CA ASP A 415 6.84 28.32 -18.43
C ASP A 415 5.63 28.46 -17.49
N VAL A 416 5.75 29.29 -16.45
CA VAL A 416 4.67 29.53 -15.48
C VAL A 416 4.04 30.88 -15.77
N ARG A 417 2.75 30.87 -16.13
CA ARG A 417 1.97 32.05 -16.49
C ARG A 417 0.83 32.30 -15.50
N PRO A 418 0.41 33.55 -15.25
CA PRO A 418 -0.76 33.81 -14.42
C PRO A 418 -2.06 33.42 -15.16
N ALA A 419 -3.02 32.82 -14.46
CA ALA A 419 -4.29 32.36 -15.03
C ALA A 419 -5.17 33.50 -15.58
N ASN A 420 -4.83 34.75 -15.25
CA ASN A 420 -5.44 35.96 -15.83
C ASN A 420 -5.20 36.06 -17.34
N HIS A 421 -4.12 35.44 -17.86
CA HIS A 421 -3.87 35.34 -19.29
C HIS A 421 -4.93 34.47 -20.00
N LEU A 422 -5.72 33.68 -19.28
CA LEU A 422 -6.84 32.88 -19.81
C LEU A 422 -8.20 33.36 -19.29
N SER A 423 -8.34 34.67 -19.05
CA SER A 423 -9.58 35.27 -18.50
C SER A 423 -10.67 35.53 -19.55
N SER A 424 -10.32 35.65 -20.83
CA SER A 424 -11.26 35.95 -21.91
C SER A 424 -11.09 34.99 -23.09
N LYS A 425 -12.17 34.77 -23.86
CA LYS A 425 -12.15 33.94 -25.08
C LYS A 425 -11.12 34.44 -26.10
N ALA A 426 -10.90 35.75 -26.19
CA ALA A 426 -9.90 36.35 -27.07
C ALA A 426 -8.47 35.97 -26.66
N ASN A 427 -8.16 35.94 -25.37
CA ASN A 427 -6.84 35.55 -24.89
C ASN A 427 -6.60 34.04 -25.04
N ILE A 428 -7.63 33.22 -24.79
CA ILE A 428 -7.56 31.77 -25.06
C ILE A 428 -7.29 31.53 -26.54
N LYS A 429 -7.95 32.26 -27.44
CA LYS A 429 -7.71 32.17 -28.89
C LYS A 429 -6.26 32.53 -29.25
N LYS A 430 -5.72 33.62 -28.73
CA LYS A 430 -4.30 33.99 -28.93
C LYS A 430 -3.34 32.91 -28.46
N PHE A 431 -3.60 32.32 -27.30
CA PHE A 431 -2.79 31.22 -26.77
C PHE A 431 -2.85 29.98 -27.67
N VAL A 432 -4.03 29.56 -28.11
CA VAL A 432 -4.18 28.44 -29.06
C VAL A 432 -3.56 28.76 -30.43
N GLU A 433 -3.45 30.05 -30.77
CA GLU A 433 -2.73 30.53 -31.95
C GLU A 433 -1.21 30.38 -31.87
N GLU A 434 -0.62 30.44 -30.67
CA GLU A 434 0.83 30.22 -30.42
C GLU A 434 1.31 28.80 -30.78
N TYR A 435 0.41 27.81 -30.79
CA TYR A 435 0.74 26.41 -31.11
C TYR A 435 0.33 26.04 -32.55
N PRO A 436 1.29 25.74 -33.46
CA PRO A 436 0.99 25.12 -34.74
C PRO A 436 0.67 23.63 -34.55
N SER A 437 -0.19 23.03 -35.39
CA SER A 437 -0.43 21.57 -35.36
C SER A 437 0.84 20.83 -35.80
N PRO A 438 1.35 19.81 -35.07
CA PRO A 438 0.74 19.05 -33.96
C PRO A 438 1.27 19.40 -32.55
N GLY A 439 1.67 20.65 -32.31
CA GLY A 439 2.52 21.06 -31.18
C GLY A 439 1.94 21.01 -29.77
N LEU A 440 0.67 20.64 -29.58
CA LEU A 440 0.01 20.51 -28.28
C LEU A 440 -0.61 19.11 -28.13
N GLU A 441 -0.11 18.31 -27.18
CA GLU A 441 -0.51 16.91 -26.98
C GLU A 441 -1.61 16.77 -25.94
N MET A 442 -1.41 17.34 -24.75
CA MET A 442 -2.39 17.26 -23.66
C MET A 442 -2.59 18.59 -22.95
N ILE A 443 -3.84 18.80 -22.51
CA ILE A 443 -4.22 19.89 -21.62
C ILE A 443 -4.91 19.32 -20.38
N PHE A 444 -4.39 19.70 -19.22
CA PHE A 444 -4.95 19.37 -17.92
C PHE A 444 -5.73 20.55 -17.35
N PHE A 445 -7.01 20.35 -17.04
CA PHE A 445 -7.81 21.30 -16.28
C PHE A 445 -7.99 20.77 -14.86
N LEU A 446 -7.44 21.48 -13.87
CA LEU A 446 -7.39 21.02 -12.48
C LEU A 446 -8.29 21.88 -11.59
N GLY A 447 -9.32 21.27 -11.01
CA GLY A 447 -10.11 21.84 -9.93
C GLY A 447 -11.49 22.35 -10.35
N SER A 448 -12.04 23.26 -9.54
CA SER A 448 -13.40 23.77 -9.73
C SER A 448 -13.44 25.19 -10.29
N GLY A 449 -14.57 25.58 -10.90
CA GLY A 449 -14.75 26.91 -11.47
C GLY A 449 -14.07 27.14 -12.82
N LEU A 450 -13.76 26.06 -13.55
CA LEU A 450 -13.17 26.12 -14.91
C LEU A 450 -14.18 25.83 -16.03
N ARG A 451 -15.45 25.57 -15.71
CA ARG A 451 -16.48 25.12 -16.67
C ARG A 451 -16.55 25.97 -17.94
N GLU A 452 -16.71 27.28 -17.80
CA GLU A 452 -16.78 28.21 -18.94
C GLU A 452 -15.49 28.21 -19.78
N LYS A 453 -14.33 28.08 -19.13
CA LYS A 453 -13.03 28.01 -19.81
C LYS A 453 -12.90 26.71 -20.59
N ILE A 454 -13.24 25.57 -19.99
CA ILE A 454 -13.20 24.25 -20.63
C ILE A 454 -14.08 24.24 -21.88
N GLU A 455 -15.29 24.80 -21.82
CA GLU A 455 -16.19 24.94 -22.97
C GLU A 455 -15.58 25.81 -24.09
N GLN A 456 -14.94 26.93 -23.75
CA GLN A 456 -14.27 27.81 -24.73
C GLN A 456 -13.03 27.16 -25.36
N PHE A 457 -12.24 26.42 -24.58
CA PHE A 457 -11.09 25.66 -25.08
C PHE A 457 -11.53 24.53 -26.01
N ASP A 458 -12.59 23.81 -25.68
CA ASP A 458 -13.12 22.73 -26.53
C ASP A 458 -13.55 23.24 -27.91
N GLU A 459 -14.24 24.38 -27.97
CA GLU A 459 -14.67 25.01 -29.21
C GLU A 459 -13.47 25.37 -30.11
N LEU A 460 -12.41 25.92 -29.54
CA LEU A 460 -11.22 26.37 -30.27
C LEU A 460 -10.28 25.22 -30.66
N LEU A 461 -10.09 24.24 -29.76
CA LEU A 461 -9.20 23.10 -30.00
C LEU A 461 -9.81 22.12 -30.99
N SER A 462 -11.11 21.86 -30.92
CA SER A 462 -11.79 20.96 -31.86
C SER A 462 -11.71 21.45 -33.30
N ALA A 463 -11.57 22.76 -33.52
CA ALA A 463 -11.40 23.35 -34.85
C ALA A 463 -9.96 23.27 -35.38
N LYS A 464 -8.94 23.32 -34.53
CA LYS A 464 -7.53 23.51 -34.94
C LYS A 464 -6.61 22.32 -34.61
N ILE A 465 -6.79 21.68 -33.46
CA ILE A 465 -5.95 20.58 -32.95
C ILE A 465 -6.86 19.46 -32.41
N PRO A 466 -7.54 18.71 -33.29
CA PRO A 466 -8.52 17.71 -32.88
C PRO A 466 -7.90 16.55 -32.08
N ASN A 467 -6.61 16.26 -32.30
CA ASN A 467 -5.90 15.17 -31.61
C ASN A 467 -5.42 15.53 -30.19
N CYS A 468 -5.65 16.76 -29.71
CA CYS A 468 -5.26 17.18 -28.36
C CYS A 468 -6.12 16.46 -27.31
N ASN A 469 -5.47 15.74 -26.38
CA ASN A 469 -6.16 15.04 -25.30
C ASN A 469 -6.53 16.04 -24.18
N MET A 470 -7.83 16.10 -23.86
CA MET A 470 -8.34 17.01 -22.83
C MET A 470 -8.65 16.24 -21.55
N ILE A 471 -7.87 16.48 -20.50
CA ILE A 471 -8.00 15.81 -19.21
C ILE A 471 -8.51 16.81 -18.16
N CYS A 472 -9.68 16.55 -17.60
CA CYS A 472 -10.34 17.42 -16.65
C CYS A 472 -10.46 16.70 -15.30
N ILE A 473 -9.80 17.19 -14.25
CA ILE A 473 -9.81 16.61 -12.90
C ILE A 473 -10.52 17.56 -11.95
N GLY A 474 -11.61 17.12 -11.31
CA GLY A 474 -12.36 17.93 -10.34
C GLY A 474 -13.85 18.03 -10.68
N LYS A 475 -14.35 19.25 -10.94
CA LYS A 475 -15.80 19.51 -11.16
C LYS A 475 -16.04 20.42 -12.36
N GLY A 476 -17.00 20.05 -13.21
CA GLY A 476 -17.54 20.92 -14.27
C GLY A 476 -17.04 20.63 -15.69
N GLY A 477 -16.33 19.52 -15.92
CA GLY A 477 -15.86 19.06 -17.24
C GLY A 477 -16.67 17.89 -17.81
N GLU A 478 -17.63 17.35 -17.06
CA GLU A 478 -18.41 16.14 -17.40
C GLU A 478 -18.98 16.19 -18.82
N ASN A 479 -19.78 17.23 -19.09
CA ASN A 479 -20.54 17.38 -20.32
C ASN A 479 -19.64 17.60 -21.55
N VAL A 480 -18.48 18.23 -21.36
CA VAL A 480 -17.55 18.54 -22.45
C VAL A 480 -16.80 17.28 -22.87
N CYS A 481 -16.29 16.51 -21.91
CA CYS A 481 -15.62 15.24 -22.18
C CYS A 481 -16.59 14.22 -22.82
N GLU A 482 -17.85 14.14 -22.39
CA GLU A 482 -18.84 13.30 -23.07
C GLU A 482 -19.11 13.75 -24.52
N ARG A 483 -19.19 15.07 -24.76
CA ARG A 483 -19.40 15.61 -26.11
C ARG A 483 -18.21 15.35 -27.03
N ARG A 484 -16.99 15.60 -26.55
CA ARG A 484 -15.74 15.28 -27.29
C ARG A 484 -15.70 13.81 -27.64
N LYS A 485 -16.06 12.94 -26.70
CA LYS A 485 -16.12 11.50 -26.94
C LYS A 485 -17.13 11.10 -28.01
N LYS A 486 -18.33 11.69 -28.00
CA LYS A 486 -19.35 11.47 -29.04
C LYS A 486 -18.83 11.83 -30.44
N ASN A 487 -17.95 12.82 -30.53
CA ASN A 487 -17.29 13.25 -31.76
C ASN A 487 -15.97 12.51 -32.04
N SER A 488 -15.69 11.41 -31.33
CA SER A 488 -14.45 10.62 -31.45
C SER A 488 -13.15 11.40 -31.16
N LEU A 489 -13.22 12.47 -30.36
CA LEU A 489 -12.07 13.23 -29.89
C LEU A 489 -11.58 12.70 -28.53
N PRO A 490 -10.27 12.76 -28.24
CA PRO A 490 -9.71 12.30 -26.97
C PRO A 490 -10.08 13.24 -25.82
N SER A 491 -10.62 12.66 -24.75
CA SER A 491 -10.97 13.37 -23.53
C SER A 491 -11.17 12.43 -22.35
N LEU A 492 -10.80 12.88 -21.15
CA LEU A 492 -11.00 12.17 -19.90
C LEU A 492 -11.48 13.15 -18.82
N PHE A 493 -12.59 12.85 -18.16
CA PHE A 493 -13.04 13.56 -16.97
C PHE A 493 -12.90 12.67 -15.75
N ILE A 494 -12.18 13.15 -14.73
CA ILE A 494 -11.99 12.49 -13.45
C ILE A 494 -12.72 13.32 -12.38
N ARG A 495 -13.83 12.79 -11.86
CA ARG A 495 -14.56 13.39 -10.75
C ARG A 495 -13.90 12.98 -9.44
N CYS A 496 -13.22 13.93 -8.79
CA CYS A 496 -12.64 13.77 -7.46
C CYS A 496 -13.25 14.78 -6.50
N SER A 497 -13.45 14.38 -5.24
CA SER A 497 -13.71 15.34 -4.17
C SER A 497 -12.39 16.04 -3.78
N THR A 498 -12.47 17.26 -3.22
CA THR A 498 -11.26 18.01 -2.80
C THR A 498 -10.45 17.22 -1.75
N SER A 499 -11.11 16.51 -0.85
CA SER A 499 -10.47 15.67 0.17
C SER A 499 -9.90 14.35 -0.38
N THR A 500 -10.36 13.88 -1.54
CA THR A 500 -9.79 12.70 -2.24
C THR A 500 -8.46 13.05 -2.89
N LEU A 501 -8.35 14.26 -3.47
CA LEU A 501 -7.11 14.79 -4.06
C LEU A 501 -5.97 14.95 -3.03
N GLU A 502 -6.30 15.17 -1.75
CA GLU A 502 -5.32 15.30 -0.66
C GLU A 502 -4.69 13.97 -0.23
N ASN A 503 -5.33 12.83 -0.50
CA ASN A 503 -4.96 11.54 0.09
C ASN A 503 -4.63 10.44 -0.94
N VAL A 504 -4.93 10.67 -2.22
CA VAL A 504 -4.70 9.71 -3.29
C VAL A 504 -3.65 10.27 -4.22
N ASP A 505 -2.55 9.56 -4.39
CA ASP A 505 -1.59 9.85 -5.45
C ASP A 505 -2.21 9.45 -6.80
N LEU A 506 -2.96 10.40 -7.38
CA LEU A 506 -3.60 10.26 -8.69
C LEU A 506 -2.58 9.94 -9.79
N SER A 507 -1.32 10.31 -9.59
CA SER A 507 -0.24 10.10 -10.53
C SER A 507 0.02 8.60 -10.81
N LEU A 508 -0.26 7.73 -9.82
CA LEU A 508 -0.12 6.27 -9.93
C LEU A 508 -1.16 5.62 -10.87
N HIS A 509 -2.35 6.21 -10.95
CA HIS A 509 -3.48 5.64 -11.70
C HIS A 509 -3.73 6.34 -13.03
N LEU A 510 -3.12 7.50 -13.24
CA LEU A 510 -3.37 8.37 -14.38
C LEU A 510 -3.06 7.67 -15.72
N ASP A 511 -2.02 6.83 -15.77
CA ASP A 511 -1.67 6.06 -16.98
C ASP A 511 -2.81 5.14 -17.44
N HIS A 512 -3.40 4.40 -16.50
CA HIS A 512 -4.52 3.51 -16.77
C HIS A 512 -5.75 4.30 -17.20
N LEU A 513 -6.06 5.39 -16.49
CA LEU A 513 -7.23 6.22 -16.76
C LEU A 513 -7.13 6.91 -18.14
N ILE A 514 -5.96 7.41 -18.51
CA ILE A 514 -5.74 8.05 -19.83
C ILE A 514 -5.95 7.03 -20.96
N LYS A 515 -5.52 5.78 -20.81
CA LYS A 515 -5.72 4.74 -21.84
C LYS A 515 -7.15 4.22 -21.88
N ASP A 516 -7.79 4.06 -20.73
CA ASP A 516 -9.20 3.65 -20.61
C ASP A 516 -10.21 4.76 -20.97
N SER A 517 -9.76 6.01 -21.13
CA SER A 517 -10.56 7.11 -21.70
C SER A 517 -11.14 6.78 -23.09
N SER A 518 -10.54 5.80 -23.78
CA SER A 518 -11.06 5.23 -25.02
C SER A 518 -12.40 4.49 -24.83
N ARG A 519 -12.71 3.99 -23.64
CA ARG A 519 -13.93 3.25 -23.29
C ARG A 519 -14.88 4.04 -22.39
N VAL A 520 -14.36 4.71 -21.37
CA VAL A 520 -15.17 5.43 -20.37
C VAL A 520 -14.64 6.87 -20.24
N PRO A 521 -15.36 7.90 -20.72
CA PRO A 521 -14.87 9.28 -20.71
C PRO A 521 -15.04 9.97 -19.34
N VAL A 522 -15.89 9.43 -18.46
CA VAL A 522 -16.20 9.99 -17.13
C VAL A 522 -15.92 8.94 -16.08
N VAL A 523 -14.88 9.16 -15.29
CA VAL A 523 -14.47 8.29 -14.19
C VAL A 523 -14.75 9.00 -12.87
N LEU A 524 -15.46 8.33 -11.98
CA LEU A 524 -15.71 8.83 -10.63
C LEU A 524 -14.71 8.16 -9.68
N VAL A 525 -13.78 8.96 -9.15
CA VAL A 525 -12.84 8.51 -8.14
C VAL A 525 -13.44 8.83 -6.78
N ASN A 526 -14.13 7.85 -6.22
CA ASN A 526 -14.35 7.79 -4.79
C ASN A 526 -13.06 7.32 -4.12
N LYS A 527 -12.91 7.59 -2.83
CA LYS A 527 -11.77 7.17 -2.03
C LYS A 527 -11.66 5.63 -2.10
N CYS A 528 -10.83 5.11 -3.00
CA CYS A 528 -10.36 3.74 -2.92
C CYS A 528 -9.12 3.78 -2.03
N THR A 529 -9.28 3.38 -0.78
CA THR A 529 -8.18 2.94 0.07
C THR A 529 -7.54 1.73 -0.59
N ILE A 530 -6.54 1.93 -1.47
CA ILE A 530 -5.53 0.90 -1.74
C ILE A 530 -4.70 0.79 -0.47
N ARG A 531 -5.25 0.11 0.53
CA ARG A 531 -4.46 -0.54 1.57
C ARG A 531 -4.16 -1.93 1.02
N SER A 532 -2.88 -2.26 0.89
CA SER A 532 -2.45 -3.59 0.44
C SER A 532 -3.25 -4.65 1.19
N ARG A 533 -4.00 -5.50 0.48
CA ARG A 533 -4.84 -6.55 1.10
C ARG A 533 -4.03 -7.54 1.96
N ALA A 534 -2.71 -7.57 1.81
CA ALA A 534 -1.83 -8.45 2.57
C ALA A 534 -1.52 -7.95 4.00
N LEU A 535 -1.31 -6.64 4.22
CA LEU A 535 -1.01 -6.11 5.57
C LEU A 535 -2.27 -5.90 6.44
N HIS A 536 -3.46 -5.78 5.83
CA HIS A 536 -4.66 -5.38 6.56
C HIS A 536 -5.39 -6.55 7.25
N GLY A 537 -5.19 -7.81 6.84
CA GLY A 537 -5.88 -8.94 7.47
C GLY A 537 -5.66 -9.05 8.99
N LEU A 538 -4.44 -8.78 9.47
CA LEU A 538 -4.13 -8.77 10.90
C LEU A 538 -4.46 -7.40 11.54
N MET A 539 -4.07 -6.29 10.90
CA MET A 539 -4.28 -4.94 11.46
C MET A 539 -5.76 -4.51 11.50
N ALA A 540 -6.62 -5.00 10.61
CA ALA A 540 -8.06 -4.77 10.64
C ALA A 540 -8.69 -5.40 11.89
N ASN A 541 -8.32 -6.65 12.20
CA ASN A 541 -8.88 -7.37 13.34
C ASN A 541 -8.49 -6.70 14.66
N LEU A 542 -7.30 -6.10 14.73
CA LEU A 542 -6.81 -5.37 15.91
C LEU A 542 -7.58 -4.06 16.18
N MET A 543 -8.36 -3.55 15.21
CA MET A 543 -9.20 -2.37 15.39
C MET A 543 -10.42 -2.62 16.29
N HIS A 544 -10.79 -3.88 16.55
CA HIS A 544 -11.98 -4.25 17.33
C HIS A 544 -11.67 -4.64 18.78
N ILE A 545 -10.39 -4.84 19.13
CA ILE A 545 -9.95 -5.22 20.49
C ILE A 545 -9.19 -4.08 21.18
N PRO A 546 -9.01 -4.11 22.51
CA PRO A 546 -8.22 -3.11 23.24
C PRO A 546 -6.81 -2.93 22.66
N GLU A 547 -6.34 -1.69 22.51
CA GLU A 547 -5.04 -1.35 21.90
C GLU A 547 -3.86 -1.54 22.87
N SER A 548 -4.13 -1.58 24.17
CA SER A 548 -3.11 -1.65 25.20
C SER A 548 -3.55 -2.48 26.40
N ASN A 549 -2.58 -2.92 27.20
CA ASN A 549 -2.86 -3.58 28.47
C ASN A 549 -3.64 -2.66 29.45
N ILE A 550 -3.47 -1.33 29.36
CA ILE A 550 -4.21 -0.36 30.17
C ILE A 550 -5.71 -0.40 29.81
N GLU A 551 -6.02 -0.43 28.52
CA GLU A 551 -7.40 -0.51 28.04
C GLU A 551 -8.02 -1.88 28.35
N LEU A 552 -7.24 -2.95 28.27
CA LEU A 552 -7.65 -4.29 28.68
C LEU A 552 -8.00 -4.35 30.19
N GLN A 553 -7.22 -3.69 31.03
CA GLN A 553 -7.51 -3.54 32.46
C GLN A 553 -8.79 -2.73 32.70
N GLU A 554 -9.02 -1.69 31.91
CA GLU A 554 -10.24 -0.89 32.02
C GLU A 554 -11.48 -1.70 31.65
N LEU A 555 -11.40 -2.54 30.61
CA LEU A 555 -12.47 -3.48 30.25
C LEU A 555 -12.78 -4.45 31.41
N SER A 556 -11.75 -4.96 32.09
CA SER A 556 -11.92 -5.84 33.26
C SER A 556 -12.60 -5.14 34.44
N LYS A 557 -12.29 -3.86 34.69
CA LYS A 557 -12.93 -3.07 35.76
C LYS A 557 -14.42 -2.81 35.52
N GLN A 558 -14.85 -2.81 34.26
CA GLN A 558 -16.25 -2.60 33.88
C GLN A 558 -17.11 -3.86 34.03
N CYS A 559 -16.52 -4.99 34.41
CA CYS A 559 -17.25 -6.24 34.61
C CYS A 559 -18.09 -6.21 35.90
N THR A 560 -19.26 -6.84 35.85
CA THR A 560 -20.19 -6.99 36.99
C THR A 560 -20.43 -8.46 37.29
N PRO A 561 -20.75 -8.87 38.53
CA PRO A 561 -20.98 -10.28 38.86
C PRO A 561 -22.10 -10.96 38.07
N ARG A 562 -23.06 -10.17 37.55
CA ARG A 562 -24.15 -10.59 36.67
C ARG A 562 -24.32 -9.56 35.56
N ALA A 563 -24.93 -9.95 34.45
CA ALA A 563 -25.17 -9.00 33.37
C ALA A 563 -26.21 -7.96 33.83
N THR A 564 -25.86 -6.68 33.84
CA THR A 564 -26.74 -5.60 34.34
C THR A 564 -26.63 -4.32 33.53
N PHE A 565 -27.68 -3.52 33.56
CA PHE A 565 -27.69 -2.18 32.97
C PHE A 565 -27.28 -1.13 34.00
N VAL A 566 -26.26 -0.34 33.68
CA VAL A 566 -25.76 0.76 34.53
C VAL A 566 -25.99 2.10 33.85
N GLU A 567 -26.59 3.05 34.56
CA GLU A 567 -26.83 4.39 34.02
C GLU A 567 -25.50 5.13 33.80
N ILE A 568 -25.35 5.75 32.64
CA ILE A 568 -24.17 6.52 32.24
C ILE A 568 -24.52 7.99 32.00
N GLN A 569 -23.50 8.85 31.93
CA GLN A 569 -23.70 10.28 31.75
C GLN A 569 -24.17 10.61 30.34
N THR A 570 -25.24 11.41 30.24
CA THR A 570 -25.82 11.90 28.98
C THR A 570 -26.03 13.42 29.05
N ALA A 571 -26.46 14.05 27.95
CA ALA A 571 -26.91 15.45 27.99
C ALA A 571 -28.27 15.61 28.69
N SER A 572 -28.98 14.52 28.97
CA SER A 572 -30.23 14.49 29.75
C SER A 572 -29.95 14.33 31.25
N PRO A 573 -30.79 14.90 32.13
CA PRO A 573 -30.83 14.52 33.54
C PRO A 573 -31.04 13.01 33.71
N THR A 574 -30.52 12.45 34.81
CA THR A 574 -30.68 11.03 35.13
C THR A 574 -32.15 10.62 35.21
N LYS A 575 -32.43 9.33 34.98
CA LYS A 575 -33.78 8.76 34.91
C LYS A 575 -34.63 9.07 36.15
N LYS A 576 -33.98 9.28 37.29
CA LYS A 576 -34.62 9.74 38.54
C LYS A 576 -35.36 11.06 38.37
N PHE A 577 -34.83 11.98 37.56
CA PHE A 577 -35.35 13.33 37.32
C PHE A 577 -36.09 13.47 35.98
N SER A 578 -35.83 12.59 35.01
CA SER A 578 -36.44 12.57 33.66
C SER A 578 -37.41 11.39 33.49
N ARG A 579 -38.56 11.46 34.18
CA ARG A 579 -39.54 10.35 34.20
C ARG A 579 -40.25 10.13 32.86
N GLU A 580 -40.42 11.18 32.07
CA GLU A 580 -41.18 11.19 30.82
C GLU A 580 -40.42 10.61 29.62
N LEU A 581 -39.09 10.71 29.60
CA LEU A 581 -38.28 10.23 28.49
C LEU A 581 -37.94 8.75 28.64
N TYR A 582 -38.18 7.96 27.59
CA TYR A 582 -37.78 6.56 27.57
C TYR A 582 -36.24 6.45 27.46
N PRO A 583 -35.61 5.56 28.25
CA PRO A 583 -34.17 5.40 28.21
C PRO A 583 -33.72 4.61 26.97
N MET A 584 -32.49 4.90 26.54
CA MET A 584 -31.77 4.13 25.53
C MET A 584 -30.85 3.10 26.20
N PHE A 585 -30.78 1.89 25.65
CA PHE A 585 -29.93 0.83 26.19
C PHE A 585 -28.75 0.58 25.25
N LEU A 586 -27.55 0.83 25.74
CA LEU A 586 -26.30 0.72 25.01
C LEU A 586 -25.63 -0.61 25.32
N ILE A 587 -25.20 -1.32 24.27
CA ILE A 587 -24.49 -2.60 24.37
C ILE A 587 -23.08 -2.37 23.83
N PRO A 588 -22.06 -2.29 24.71
CA PRO A 588 -20.72 -1.89 24.31
C PRO A 588 -19.94 -3.00 23.60
N GLY A 589 -18.93 -2.60 22.83
CA GLY A 589 -17.98 -3.48 22.16
C GLY A 589 -16.91 -4.06 23.09
N LEU A 590 -15.77 -4.49 22.53
CA LEU A 590 -14.62 -4.97 23.32
C LEU A 590 -13.68 -3.85 23.74
N ARG A 591 -13.77 -2.67 23.10
CA ARG A 591 -13.05 -1.47 23.51
C ARG A 591 -13.90 -0.68 24.51
N PRO A 592 -13.41 -0.45 25.74
CA PRO A 592 -14.14 0.28 26.77
C PRO A 592 -14.40 1.74 26.35
N ASN A 593 -15.52 2.29 26.82
CA ASN A 593 -15.89 3.70 26.73
C ASN A 593 -16.11 4.30 25.31
N ARG A 594 -16.08 3.51 24.22
CA ARG A 594 -16.36 4.02 22.86
C ARG A 594 -17.74 4.68 22.75
N LEU A 595 -18.75 4.06 23.36
CA LEU A 595 -20.12 4.58 23.36
C LEU A 595 -20.34 5.76 24.30
N HIS A 596 -19.42 6.06 25.24
CA HIS A 596 -19.62 7.12 26.24
C HIS A 596 -19.62 8.51 25.61
N LYS A 597 -18.77 8.72 24.60
CA LYS A 597 -18.73 10.00 23.87
C LYS A 597 -20.03 10.26 23.12
N MET A 598 -20.59 9.25 22.46
CA MET A 598 -21.93 9.32 21.86
C MET A 598 -23.00 9.54 22.94
N ALA A 599 -22.95 8.79 24.04
CA ALA A 599 -23.90 8.88 25.14
C ALA A 599 -23.98 10.29 25.73
N SER A 600 -22.84 10.97 25.88
CA SER A 600 -22.76 12.36 26.37
C SER A 600 -23.56 13.36 25.54
N GLN A 601 -23.92 13.02 24.30
CA GLN A 601 -24.69 13.84 23.35
C GLN A 601 -26.16 13.40 23.23
N LEU A 602 -26.58 12.33 23.93
CA LEU A 602 -27.96 11.85 23.90
C LEU A 602 -28.88 12.74 24.74
N TYR A 603 -30.05 13.04 24.21
CA TYR A 603 -31.08 13.84 24.86
C TYR A 603 -32.05 13.02 25.72
N CYS A 604 -31.73 11.75 25.97
CA CYS A 604 -32.49 10.84 26.82
C CYS A 604 -31.55 10.12 27.80
N PRO A 605 -32.08 9.60 28.94
CA PRO A 605 -31.28 8.75 29.83
C PRO A 605 -30.74 7.53 29.08
N ALA A 606 -29.50 7.13 29.36
CA ALA A 606 -28.88 5.96 28.73
C ALA A 606 -28.33 5.00 29.78
N PHE A 607 -28.51 3.69 29.52
CA PHE A 607 -27.98 2.62 30.34
C PHE A 607 -27.05 1.74 29.52
N GLU A 608 -25.83 1.55 29.99
CA GLU A 608 -24.84 0.67 29.37
C GLU A 608 -24.89 -0.73 29.97
N ALA A 609 -24.89 -1.77 29.12
CA ALA A 609 -24.83 -3.16 29.54
C ALA A 609 -23.42 -3.52 30.04
N ARG A 610 -23.31 -3.97 31.29
CA ARG A 610 -22.10 -4.53 31.89
C ARG A 610 -22.27 -6.03 32.09
N MET A 611 -21.21 -6.79 31.86
CA MET A 611 -21.25 -8.24 31.74
C MET A 611 -20.22 -8.92 32.67
N PRO A 612 -20.47 -10.16 33.11
CA PRO A 612 -19.52 -10.91 33.91
C PRO A 612 -18.31 -11.36 33.09
N SER A 613 -17.18 -11.53 33.77
CA SER A 613 -15.89 -11.83 33.12
C SER A 613 -15.78 -13.25 32.58
N GLY A 614 -16.53 -14.19 33.17
CA GLY A 614 -16.60 -15.59 32.75
C GLY A 614 -17.69 -15.91 31.73
N ALA A 615 -18.32 -14.90 31.11
CA ALA A 615 -19.45 -15.14 30.22
C ALA A 615 -19.01 -15.76 28.88
N THR A 616 -19.44 -17.00 28.64
CA THR A 616 -19.18 -17.74 27.39
C THR A 616 -20.45 -18.06 26.62
N ASP A 617 -21.63 -17.90 27.24
CA ASP A 617 -22.94 -18.15 26.62
C ASP A 617 -23.68 -16.82 26.38
N LEU A 618 -23.86 -16.50 25.10
CA LEU A 618 -24.47 -15.27 24.62
C LEU A 618 -26.01 -15.27 24.85
N ASP A 619 -26.66 -16.43 24.82
CA ASP A 619 -28.10 -16.56 25.06
C ASP A 619 -28.43 -16.36 26.54
N GLN A 620 -27.60 -16.89 27.44
CA GLN A 620 -27.75 -16.66 28.88
C GLN A 620 -27.60 -15.17 29.23
N LEU A 621 -26.62 -14.48 28.66
CA LEU A 621 -26.45 -13.03 28.83
C LEU A 621 -27.66 -12.25 28.33
N ALA A 622 -28.19 -12.64 27.16
CA ALA A 622 -29.39 -12.03 26.62
C ALA A 622 -30.60 -12.26 27.53
N ASP A 623 -30.76 -13.42 28.16
CA ASP A 623 -31.83 -13.69 29.13
C ASP A 623 -31.73 -12.80 30.38
N GLU A 624 -30.54 -12.68 30.98
CA GLU A 624 -30.32 -11.86 32.18
C GLU A 624 -30.61 -10.37 31.92
N LEU A 625 -30.18 -9.84 30.78
CA LEU A 625 -30.44 -8.46 30.38
C LEU A 625 -31.91 -8.26 29.99
N THR A 626 -32.52 -9.21 29.28
CA THR A 626 -33.93 -9.13 28.90
C THR A 626 -34.83 -9.11 30.13
N ASN A 627 -34.56 -9.93 31.14
CA ASN A 627 -35.34 -9.96 32.39
C ASN A 627 -35.37 -8.60 33.10
N GLN A 628 -34.27 -7.85 33.06
CA GLN A 628 -34.23 -6.48 33.59
C GLN A 628 -35.07 -5.51 32.75
N LEU A 629 -35.01 -5.60 31.43
CA LEU A 629 -35.84 -4.77 30.54
C LEU A 629 -37.33 -5.10 30.69
N VAL A 630 -37.67 -6.35 30.93
CA VAL A 630 -39.06 -6.79 31.15
C VAL A 630 -39.64 -6.20 32.43
N SER A 631 -38.83 -6.06 33.48
CA SER A 631 -39.23 -5.45 34.75
C SER A 631 -39.57 -3.95 34.65
N LEU A 632 -39.16 -3.28 33.56
CA LEU A 632 -39.50 -1.88 33.32
C LEU A 632 -40.96 -1.75 32.82
N PRO A 633 -41.66 -0.67 33.21
CA PRO A 633 -43.08 -0.46 32.88
C PRO A 633 -43.35 -0.12 31.41
N GLN A 634 -42.31 -0.06 30.58
CA GLN A 634 -42.38 0.32 29.16
C GLN A 634 -42.52 -0.92 28.26
N ASN A 635 -43.21 -0.77 27.12
CA ASN A 635 -43.34 -1.85 26.13
C ASN A 635 -42.50 -1.61 24.86
N VAL A 636 -41.94 -0.40 24.70
CA VAL A 636 -40.99 -0.06 23.63
C VAL A 636 -39.56 0.11 24.16
N PHE A 637 -38.58 -0.37 23.41
CA PHE A 637 -37.16 -0.33 23.76
C PHE A 637 -36.30 0.09 22.56
N THR A 638 -35.29 0.92 22.82
CA THR A 638 -34.28 1.30 21.83
C THR A 638 -32.94 0.72 22.25
N LEU A 639 -32.39 -0.20 21.46
CA LEU A 639 -31.11 -0.86 21.69
C LEU A 639 -30.08 -0.30 20.71
N VAL A 640 -28.92 0.15 21.21
CA VAL A 640 -27.80 0.61 20.37
C VAL A 640 -26.58 -0.23 20.69
N ALA A 641 -25.91 -0.77 19.68
CA ALA A 641 -24.85 -1.74 19.87
C ALA A 641 -23.63 -1.46 19.00
N ASP A 642 -22.45 -1.67 19.60
CA ASP A 642 -21.13 -1.51 18.97
C ASP A 642 -20.41 -2.87 18.88
N ASP A 643 -19.63 -3.06 17.83
CA ASP A 643 -18.85 -4.28 17.52
C ASP A 643 -19.62 -5.60 17.79
N TRP A 644 -19.07 -6.48 18.65
CA TRP A 644 -19.67 -7.78 19.00
C TRP A 644 -21.00 -7.67 19.74
N GLY A 645 -21.25 -6.53 20.39
CA GLY A 645 -22.49 -6.23 21.09
C GLY A 645 -23.71 -6.27 20.17
N GLY A 646 -23.51 -6.13 18.85
CA GLY A 646 -24.58 -6.24 17.86
C GLY A 646 -25.29 -7.59 17.87
N ILE A 647 -24.54 -8.69 18.00
CA ILE A 647 -25.13 -10.05 18.08
C ILE A 647 -25.96 -10.17 19.38
N LEU A 648 -25.43 -9.70 20.51
CA LEU A 648 -26.16 -9.69 21.78
C LEU A 648 -27.45 -8.86 21.71
N ALA A 649 -27.40 -7.69 21.06
CA ALA A 649 -28.56 -6.83 20.86
C ALA A 649 -29.67 -7.51 20.05
N LEU A 650 -29.31 -8.27 19.01
CA LEU A 650 -30.26 -9.03 18.20
C LEU A 650 -30.92 -10.16 19.01
N HIS A 651 -30.17 -10.83 19.88
CA HIS A 651 -30.72 -11.87 20.77
C HIS A 651 -31.67 -11.28 21.83
N ILE A 652 -31.32 -10.14 22.43
CA ILE A 652 -32.21 -9.41 23.35
C ILE A 652 -33.48 -8.97 22.63
N ALA A 653 -33.36 -8.41 21.42
CA ALA A 653 -34.51 -8.00 20.62
C ALA A 653 -35.44 -9.18 20.29
N ALA A 654 -34.88 -10.34 19.94
CA ALA A 654 -35.66 -11.56 19.69
C ALA A 654 -36.44 -12.02 20.93
N LYS A 655 -35.80 -12.00 22.10
CA LYS A 655 -36.44 -12.38 23.38
C LYS A 655 -37.51 -11.37 23.79
N LEU A 656 -37.30 -10.07 23.59
CA LEU A 656 -38.31 -9.03 23.84
C LEU A 656 -39.55 -9.21 22.94
N GLU A 657 -39.37 -9.52 21.65
CA GLU A 657 -40.49 -9.78 20.74
C GLU A 657 -41.32 -11.00 21.15
N ASN A 658 -40.67 -12.08 21.60
CA ASN A 658 -41.36 -13.27 22.12
C ASN A 658 -42.22 -12.94 23.34
N LEU A 659 -41.84 -11.91 24.11
CA LEU A 659 -42.58 -11.40 25.26
C LEU A 659 -43.57 -10.27 24.89
N SER A 660 -43.86 -10.09 23.59
CA SER A 660 -44.76 -9.05 23.06
C SER A 660 -44.34 -7.60 23.36
N LYS A 661 -43.03 -7.37 23.61
CA LYS A 661 -42.44 -6.03 23.70
C LYS A 661 -41.84 -5.65 22.34
N MET A 662 -41.90 -4.37 21.97
CA MET A 662 -41.32 -3.88 20.73
C MET A 662 -39.91 -3.34 20.97
N ALA A 663 -38.99 -3.71 20.07
CA ALA A 663 -37.63 -3.19 20.08
C ALA A 663 -37.27 -2.55 18.74
N THR A 664 -36.41 -1.55 18.78
CA THR A 664 -35.66 -1.04 17.63
C THR A 664 -34.17 -1.23 17.93
N VAL A 665 -33.42 -1.79 16.98
CA VAL A 665 -31.98 -2.06 17.12
C VAL A 665 -31.20 -1.15 16.18
N ILE A 666 -30.18 -0.48 16.71
CA ILE A 666 -29.24 0.35 15.96
C ILE A 666 -27.85 -0.29 16.08
N LEU A 667 -27.31 -0.78 14.97
CA LEU A 667 -26.00 -1.43 14.90
C LEU A 667 -24.97 -0.43 14.37
N LEU A 668 -23.91 -0.18 15.13
CA LEU A 668 -22.81 0.72 14.78
C LEU A 668 -21.63 -0.11 14.32
N ASN A 669 -21.50 -0.33 13.00
CA ASN A 669 -20.55 -1.28 12.42
C ASN A 669 -20.53 -2.67 13.12
N ALA A 670 -21.70 -3.11 13.58
CA ALA A 670 -21.89 -4.24 14.50
C ALA A 670 -22.66 -5.39 13.84
N THR A 671 -22.39 -5.67 12.57
CA THR A 671 -23.11 -6.70 11.80
C THR A 671 -22.59 -8.11 12.11
N PRO A 672 -23.45 -9.14 12.19
CA PRO A 672 -23.03 -10.50 12.53
C PRO A 672 -21.91 -11.07 11.66
N ALA A 673 -21.96 -10.86 10.36
CA ALA A 673 -20.95 -11.37 9.44
C ALA A 673 -19.57 -10.70 9.62
N SER A 674 -19.55 -9.37 9.79
CA SER A 674 -18.31 -8.64 10.10
C SER A 674 -17.73 -9.14 11.43
N THR A 675 -18.56 -9.21 12.47
CA THR A 675 -18.21 -9.70 13.80
C THR A 675 -17.60 -11.11 13.79
N LEU A 676 -18.22 -12.05 13.07
CA LEU A 676 -17.70 -13.41 12.95
C LEU A 676 -16.38 -13.49 12.17
N LYS A 677 -16.21 -12.65 11.14
CA LYS A 677 -15.02 -12.62 10.28
C LYS A 677 -13.77 -12.24 11.08
N TRP A 678 -13.79 -11.12 11.80
CA TRP A 678 -12.62 -10.70 12.57
C TRP A 678 -12.41 -11.54 13.84
N THR A 679 -13.48 -12.04 14.47
CA THR A 679 -13.39 -12.94 15.64
C THR A 679 -12.69 -14.26 15.28
N ASN A 680 -13.07 -14.89 14.16
CA ASN A 680 -12.43 -16.12 13.68
C ASN A 680 -10.96 -15.88 13.27
N GLY A 681 -10.63 -14.68 12.80
CA GLY A 681 -9.25 -14.29 12.52
C GLY A 681 -8.39 -14.23 13.79
N LEU A 682 -8.93 -13.71 14.89
CA LEU A 682 -8.23 -13.57 16.18
C LEU A 682 -8.10 -14.88 16.96
N LEU A 683 -9.08 -15.78 16.86
CA LEU A 683 -9.07 -17.09 17.53
C LEU A 683 -8.26 -18.16 16.79
N LYS A 684 -7.66 -17.84 15.63
CA LYS A 684 -6.89 -18.80 14.84
C LYS A 684 -5.54 -19.17 15.48
N ASP A 685 -4.95 -18.25 16.23
CA ASP A 685 -3.66 -18.42 16.89
C ASP A 685 -3.69 -17.78 18.29
N ASP A 686 -3.88 -18.62 19.32
CA ASP A 686 -3.90 -18.20 20.73
C ASP A 686 -2.58 -17.51 21.14
N VAL A 687 -1.43 -17.89 20.54
CA VAL A 687 -0.12 -17.27 20.83
C VAL A 687 -0.04 -15.87 20.24
N ALA A 688 -0.58 -15.66 19.05
CA ALA A 688 -0.68 -14.35 18.44
C ALA A 688 -1.60 -13.42 19.25
N LEU A 689 -2.73 -13.93 19.74
CA LEU A 689 -3.65 -13.15 20.59
C LEU A 689 -2.98 -12.68 21.89
N ILE A 690 -2.22 -13.56 22.55
CA ILE A 690 -1.44 -13.23 23.75
C ILE A 690 -0.29 -12.27 23.41
N GLY A 691 0.37 -12.50 22.28
CA GLY A 691 1.48 -11.69 21.77
C GLY A 691 1.13 -10.22 21.49
N ASN A 692 -0.16 -9.90 21.35
CA ASN A 692 -0.63 -8.51 21.20
C ASN A 692 -0.46 -7.69 22.50
N TYR A 693 -0.43 -8.35 23.66
CA TYR A 693 -0.41 -7.67 24.97
C TYR A 693 0.81 -8.02 25.83
N LEU A 694 1.43 -9.19 25.60
CA LEU A 694 2.59 -9.68 26.35
C LEU A 694 3.74 -10.03 25.41
N ALA A 695 4.97 -9.71 25.81
CA ALA A 695 6.17 -10.13 25.08
C ALA A 695 6.38 -11.65 25.26
N VAL A 696 6.17 -12.42 24.19
CA VAL A 696 6.33 -13.88 24.20
C VAL A 696 7.72 -14.27 23.67
N SER A 697 8.57 -14.86 24.52
CA SER A 697 9.91 -15.33 24.14
C SER A 697 9.85 -16.48 23.13
N SER A 698 10.94 -16.69 22.37
CA SER A 698 11.06 -17.77 21.37
C SER A 698 10.91 -19.17 21.98
N GLU A 699 11.29 -19.34 23.26
CA GLU A 699 11.19 -20.60 24.03
C GLU A 699 9.73 -20.99 24.32
N VAL A 700 8.87 -19.99 24.59
CA VAL A 700 7.43 -20.18 24.77
C VAL A 700 6.76 -20.52 23.43
N LYS A 701 7.17 -19.89 22.32
CA LYS A 701 6.64 -20.21 20.98
C LYS A 701 6.92 -21.65 20.54
N SER A 702 8.03 -22.25 20.98
CA SER A 702 8.37 -23.65 20.68
C SER A 702 7.68 -24.68 21.58
N SER A 703 7.37 -24.33 22.84
CA SER A 703 6.76 -25.25 23.83
C SER A 703 5.23 -25.31 23.75
N VAL A 704 4.59 -24.38 23.05
CA VAL A 704 3.13 -24.13 23.10
C VAL A 704 2.31 -24.73 21.95
N LYS A 705 2.95 -25.36 20.96
CA LYS A 705 2.24 -25.90 19.77
C LYS A 705 1.20 -27.01 20.06
N SER A 706 1.07 -27.48 21.30
CA SER A 706 0.08 -28.51 21.70
C SER A 706 -0.51 -28.33 23.11
N SER A 707 -0.39 -27.17 23.75
CA SER A 707 -0.84 -26.94 25.13
C SER A 707 -2.23 -26.31 25.24
N SER A 708 -2.89 -26.48 26.38
CA SER A 708 -4.18 -25.82 26.67
C SER A 708 -4.01 -24.30 26.85
N TRP A 709 -5.09 -23.52 26.67
CA TRP A 709 -5.05 -22.05 26.82
C TRP A 709 -4.53 -21.60 28.19
N ASP A 710 -4.98 -22.23 29.26
CA ASP A 710 -4.59 -21.86 30.62
C ASP A 710 -3.09 -22.08 30.86
N GLU A 711 -2.55 -23.14 30.27
CA GLU A 711 -1.14 -23.51 30.36
C GLU A 711 -0.27 -22.58 29.51
N THR A 712 -0.76 -22.22 28.33
CA THR A 712 -0.13 -21.25 27.42
C THR A 712 -0.10 -19.85 28.03
N LEU A 713 -1.21 -19.40 28.61
CA LEU A 713 -1.33 -18.11 29.28
C LEU A 713 -0.44 -18.03 30.52
N ARG A 714 -0.36 -19.12 31.30
CA ARG A 714 0.52 -19.20 32.46
C ARG A 714 1.99 -19.05 32.06
N LEU A 715 2.45 -19.81 31.06
CA LEU A 715 3.84 -19.74 30.57
C LEU A 715 4.18 -18.37 29.96
N ALA A 716 3.23 -17.75 29.26
CA ALA A 716 3.42 -16.41 28.71
C ALA A 716 3.57 -15.35 29.80
N ILE A 717 2.75 -15.40 30.87
CA ILE A 717 2.82 -14.45 31.99
C ILE A 717 4.11 -14.63 32.79
N GLU A 718 4.54 -15.87 33.06
CA GLU A 718 5.78 -16.17 33.79
C GLU A 718 7.03 -15.60 33.08
N ASN A 719 7.01 -15.56 31.74
CA ASN A 719 8.13 -15.10 30.91
C ASN A 719 7.99 -13.67 30.36
N SER A 720 6.90 -12.96 30.68
CA SER A 720 6.56 -11.63 30.13
C SER A 720 7.37 -10.45 30.69
N GLY A 721 8.24 -10.68 31.68
CA GLY A 721 9.04 -9.63 32.33
C GLY A 721 8.26 -8.68 33.26
N ILE A 722 6.96 -8.93 33.52
CA ILE A 722 6.15 -8.14 34.46
C ILE A 722 6.57 -8.44 35.90
N ASN A 723 7.11 -7.44 36.63
CA ASN A 723 7.66 -7.66 37.98
C ASN A 723 6.62 -7.59 39.11
N LYS A 724 5.48 -6.92 38.91
CA LYS A 724 4.43 -6.80 39.94
C LYS A 724 3.43 -7.94 39.85
N TYR A 725 3.15 -8.58 40.98
CA TYR A 725 2.20 -9.69 41.07
C TYR A 725 0.75 -9.28 40.70
N GLU A 726 0.33 -8.08 41.11
CA GLU A 726 -0.99 -7.53 40.81
C GLU A 726 -1.21 -7.35 39.30
N ASP A 727 -0.22 -6.83 38.58
CA ASP A 727 -0.28 -6.62 37.13
C ASP A 727 -0.36 -7.95 36.35
N ARG A 728 0.24 -9.02 36.89
CA ARG A 728 0.14 -10.38 36.31
C ARG A 728 -1.27 -10.94 36.42
N ILE A 729 -1.95 -10.72 37.55
CA ILE A 729 -3.34 -11.15 37.74
C ILE A 729 -4.25 -10.36 36.80
N LEU A 730 -4.08 -9.04 36.73
CA LEU A 730 -4.90 -8.18 35.87
C LEU A 730 -4.75 -8.53 34.38
N ALA A 731 -3.53 -8.83 33.91
CA ALA A 731 -3.29 -9.27 32.55
C ALA A 731 -3.92 -10.64 32.26
N LYS A 732 -3.85 -11.58 33.22
CA LYS A 732 -4.49 -12.89 33.11
C LYS A 732 -6.01 -12.77 32.99
N ASP A 733 -6.62 -11.99 33.87
CA ASP A 733 -8.07 -11.83 33.93
C ASP A 733 -8.59 -11.08 32.69
N GLY A 734 -7.86 -10.08 32.21
CA GLY A 734 -8.18 -9.35 30.98
C GLY A 734 -8.10 -10.21 29.72
N LEU A 735 -7.06 -11.04 29.58
CA LEU A 735 -6.92 -11.95 28.43
C LEU A 735 -7.97 -13.06 28.44
N ASN A 736 -8.29 -13.60 29.62
CA ASN A 736 -9.39 -14.56 29.79
C ASN A 736 -10.74 -13.94 29.43
N LEU A 737 -11.01 -12.72 29.90
CA LEU A 737 -12.21 -11.95 29.57
C LEU A 737 -12.35 -11.77 28.05
N LEU A 738 -11.28 -11.33 27.38
CA LEU A 738 -11.26 -11.11 25.95
C LEU A 738 -11.58 -12.41 25.19
N ARG A 739 -10.89 -13.50 25.53
CA ARG A 739 -11.12 -14.80 24.88
C ARG A 739 -12.51 -15.34 25.12
N ASN A 740 -13.05 -15.25 26.34
CA ASN A 740 -14.40 -15.72 26.66
C ASN A 740 -15.46 -15.03 25.80
N ARG A 741 -15.35 -13.71 25.59
CA ARG A 741 -16.26 -12.94 24.74
C ARG A 741 -16.12 -13.30 23.26
N LEU A 742 -14.90 -13.50 22.77
CA LEU A 742 -14.66 -13.96 21.39
C LEU A 742 -15.25 -15.37 21.17
N MET A 743 -15.08 -16.27 22.13
CA MET A 743 -15.65 -17.62 22.09
C MET A 743 -17.18 -17.59 22.12
N ALA A 744 -17.78 -16.71 22.92
CA ALA A 744 -19.25 -16.54 22.97
C ALA A 744 -19.84 -16.16 21.61
N VAL A 745 -19.14 -15.30 20.85
CA VAL A 745 -19.53 -14.93 19.48
C VAL A 745 -19.44 -16.15 18.55
N GLN A 746 -18.34 -16.91 18.63
CA GLN A 746 -18.12 -18.06 17.75
C GLN A 746 -19.12 -19.21 17.99
N THR A 747 -19.54 -19.42 19.24
CA THR A 747 -20.51 -20.46 19.62
C THR A 747 -21.96 -20.02 19.42
N SER A 748 -22.21 -18.72 19.23
CA SER A 748 -23.54 -18.17 19.05
C SER A 748 -24.20 -18.65 17.76
N LYS A 749 -25.51 -18.91 17.82
CA LYS A 749 -26.35 -19.26 16.68
C LYS A 749 -27.46 -18.22 16.55
N PRO A 750 -27.93 -17.92 15.32
CA PRO A 750 -29.06 -17.03 15.15
C PRO A 750 -30.30 -17.58 15.87
N PRO A 751 -31.19 -16.70 16.37
CA PRO A 751 -32.40 -17.11 17.04
C PRO A 751 -33.29 -17.96 16.12
N LEU A 752 -33.95 -18.97 16.68
CA LEU A 752 -34.81 -19.93 15.96
C LEU A 752 -35.86 -19.26 15.06
N ASN A 753 -36.38 -18.10 15.49
CA ASN A 753 -37.35 -17.31 14.74
C ASN A 753 -36.73 -15.98 14.32
N LYS A 754 -36.84 -15.66 13.02
CA LYS A 754 -36.47 -14.34 12.50
C LYS A 754 -37.32 -13.24 13.14
N ILE A 755 -36.68 -12.17 13.58
CA ILE A 755 -37.31 -11.04 14.29
C ILE A 755 -38.00 -10.07 13.33
N LYS A 756 -39.09 -9.43 13.77
CA LYS A 756 -39.82 -8.39 13.03
C LYS A 756 -39.32 -6.98 13.35
N THR A 757 -38.50 -6.85 14.38
CA THR A 757 -37.81 -5.65 14.90
C THR A 757 -37.23 -4.82 13.76
N LYS A 758 -37.43 -3.51 13.80
CA LYS A 758 -36.74 -2.58 12.91
C LYS A 758 -35.27 -2.54 13.29
N CYS A 759 -34.41 -2.89 12.34
CA CYS A 759 -32.96 -2.84 12.51
C CYS A 759 -32.39 -1.74 11.62
N HIS A 760 -31.66 -0.81 12.23
CA HIS A 760 -30.93 0.26 11.58
C HIS A 760 -29.45 -0.09 11.64
N VAL A 761 -28.76 -0.04 10.51
CA VAL A 761 -27.32 -0.31 10.42
C VAL A 761 -26.65 0.99 10.03
N VAL A 762 -25.77 1.49 10.89
CA VAL A 762 -24.98 2.69 10.63
C VAL A 762 -23.57 2.25 10.27
N GLU A 763 -23.18 2.50 9.03
CA GLU A 763 -21.92 2.04 8.45
C GLU A 763 -21.23 3.18 7.70
N ILE A 764 -19.90 3.06 7.61
CA ILE A 764 -19.09 3.93 6.78
C ILE A 764 -19.35 3.53 5.32
N ALA A 765 -19.48 4.52 4.43
CA ALA A 765 -19.88 4.28 3.05
C ALA A 765 -19.00 3.28 2.26
N GLU A 766 -17.78 3.04 2.74
CA GLU A 766 -16.78 2.11 2.18
C GLU A 766 -17.03 0.63 2.55
N GLU A 767 -17.76 0.31 3.64
CA GLU A 767 -17.95 -1.06 4.17
C GLU A 767 -19.30 -1.69 3.80
N ALA A 768 -20.27 -0.91 3.31
CA ALA A 768 -21.66 -1.33 3.08
C ALA A 768 -21.89 -2.30 1.90
N LEU A 769 -20.83 -2.79 1.27
CA LEU A 769 -20.87 -3.75 0.16
C LEU A 769 -20.59 -5.19 0.61
N GLU A 770 -20.18 -5.40 1.87
CA GLU A 770 -20.00 -6.74 2.44
C GLU A 770 -21.35 -7.34 2.89
N ASP A 771 -21.48 -8.67 2.85
CA ASP A 771 -22.68 -9.34 3.36
C ASP A 771 -22.80 -9.12 4.87
N HIS A 772 -23.89 -8.50 5.33
CA HIS A 772 -24.09 -8.19 6.75
C HIS A 772 -24.46 -9.42 7.60
N GLY A 773 -24.82 -10.55 7.00
CA GLY A 773 -25.27 -11.75 7.74
C GLY A 773 -26.59 -11.58 8.50
N LEU A 774 -27.30 -10.46 8.30
CA LEU A 774 -28.56 -10.14 8.98
C LEU A 774 -29.77 -10.91 8.43
N LYS A 775 -29.63 -11.58 7.28
CA LYS A 775 -30.71 -12.37 6.64
C LYS A 775 -31.19 -13.52 7.53
N ASP A 776 -30.32 -14.07 8.37
CA ASP A 776 -30.66 -15.16 9.28
C ASP A 776 -31.34 -14.67 10.57
N TYR A 777 -31.21 -13.37 10.87
CA TYR A 777 -31.78 -12.74 12.06
C TYR A 777 -33.10 -12.02 11.77
N LEU A 778 -33.22 -11.29 10.65
CA LEU A 778 -34.33 -10.37 10.38
C LEU A 778 -35.33 -10.92 9.34
N ARG A 779 -36.62 -10.64 9.51
CA ARG A 779 -37.66 -10.91 8.48
C ARG A 779 -37.73 -9.85 7.38
N LYS A 780 -37.36 -8.60 7.70
CA LYS A 780 -37.33 -7.46 6.79
C LYS A 780 -35.88 -7.01 6.61
N GLU A 781 -35.58 -6.43 5.46
CA GLU A 781 -34.26 -5.87 5.21
C GLU A 781 -33.94 -4.73 6.21
N PRO A 782 -32.69 -4.62 6.67
CA PRO A 782 -32.27 -3.55 7.56
C PRO A 782 -32.29 -2.19 6.84
N ILE A 783 -32.48 -1.12 7.61
CA ILE A 783 -32.42 0.25 7.10
C ILE A 783 -30.97 0.72 7.22
N LEU A 784 -30.32 0.96 6.09
CA LEU A 784 -28.93 1.38 6.02
C LEU A 784 -28.80 2.90 6.14
N HIS A 785 -27.98 3.35 7.08
CA HIS A 785 -27.58 4.75 7.28
C HIS A 785 -26.10 4.88 6.95
N MET A 786 -25.82 5.46 5.79
CA MET A 786 -24.46 5.62 5.28
C MET A 786 -23.87 6.93 5.79
N LYS A 787 -22.68 6.87 6.42
CA LYS A 787 -21.98 8.06 6.93
C LYS A 787 -20.61 8.25 6.27
N ASP A 788 -20.27 9.51 6.04
CA ASP A 788 -18.96 9.93 5.57
C ASP A 788 -18.02 10.08 6.79
N GLY A 789 -17.11 9.14 7.01
CA GLY A 789 -16.14 9.18 8.12
C GLY A 789 -14.84 8.43 7.80
N LYS A 790 -13.70 8.80 8.41
CA LYS A 790 -12.40 8.14 8.17
C LYS A 790 -12.18 6.92 9.08
N SER A 791 -12.96 6.77 10.15
CA SER A 791 -12.92 5.62 11.08
C SER A 791 -14.25 5.44 11.84
N VAL A 792 -14.48 4.24 12.38
CA VAL A 792 -15.70 3.93 13.18
C VAL A 792 -15.75 4.79 14.45
N SER A 793 -14.60 5.11 15.06
CA SER A 793 -14.51 6.03 16.19
C SER A 793 -14.93 7.45 15.81
N GLU A 794 -14.47 7.95 14.66
CA GLU A 794 -14.87 9.28 14.16
C GLU A 794 -16.37 9.32 13.80
N MET A 795 -16.92 8.22 13.28
CA MET A 795 -18.36 8.08 13.02
C MET A 795 -19.19 8.19 14.32
N ILE A 796 -18.84 7.40 15.33
CA ILE A 796 -19.48 7.41 16.66
C ILE A 796 -19.39 8.82 17.30
N ASP A 797 -18.29 9.53 17.04
CA ASP A 797 -18.00 10.83 17.66
C ASP A 797 -18.71 12.04 17.04
N THR A 798 -19.08 11.98 15.77
CA THR A 798 -19.48 13.19 15.00
C THR A 798 -20.93 13.28 14.61
N SER A 799 -21.63 12.16 14.33
CA SER A 799 -22.99 12.23 13.77
C SER A 799 -23.97 11.14 14.22
N VAL A 800 -23.48 10.07 14.85
CA VAL A 800 -24.33 8.93 15.25
C VAL A 800 -25.30 9.29 16.37
N ALA A 801 -24.90 10.19 17.29
CA ALA A 801 -25.78 10.62 18.39
C ALA A 801 -27.05 11.32 17.88
N GLU A 802 -26.96 12.10 16.79
CA GLU A 802 -28.13 12.76 16.18
C GLU A 802 -29.11 11.75 15.60
N ASP A 803 -28.61 10.73 14.88
CA ASP A 803 -29.46 9.66 14.34
C ASP A 803 -30.08 8.81 15.45
N ALA A 804 -29.30 8.47 16.48
CA ALA A 804 -29.77 7.70 17.62
C ALA A 804 -30.88 8.45 18.37
N ASN A 805 -30.73 9.77 18.57
CA ASN A 805 -31.77 10.62 19.13
C ASN A 805 -33.02 10.66 18.24
N ALA A 806 -32.88 10.70 16.91
CA ALA A 806 -34.00 10.71 15.97
C ALA A 806 -34.77 9.37 15.90
N LEU A 807 -34.10 8.27 16.24
CA LEU A 807 -34.64 6.91 16.21
C LEU A 807 -35.18 6.42 17.57
N LEU A 808 -35.16 7.28 18.59
CA LEU A 808 -35.65 6.95 19.93
C LEU A 808 -37.13 6.57 19.91
N MET A 809 -37.43 5.36 20.39
CA MET A 809 -38.80 4.88 20.53
C MET A 809 -39.49 5.50 21.74
N PHE A 810 -40.76 5.86 21.59
CA PHE A 810 -41.60 6.33 22.68
C PHE A 810 -43.06 5.92 22.49
N GLU A 811 -43.83 5.86 23.57
CA GLU A 811 -45.27 5.63 23.56
C GLU A 811 -45.99 6.92 23.96
N TYR A 812 -47.06 7.28 23.22
CA TYR A 812 -47.99 8.31 23.66
C TYR A 812 -48.93 7.73 24.72
N LYS A 813 -48.82 8.16 25.99
CA LYS A 813 -49.74 7.74 27.05
C LYS A 813 -51.12 8.40 26.98
N ASP A 814 -51.27 9.47 26.19
CA ASP A 814 -52.41 10.40 26.24
C ASP A 814 -53.40 10.34 25.06
N ALA A 815 -53.57 9.20 24.38
CA ALA A 815 -54.68 9.07 23.43
C ALA A 815 -56.08 9.07 24.10
N ALA A 816 -56.16 9.17 25.44
CA ALA A 816 -57.40 9.09 26.20
C ALA A 816 -57.78 10.35 27.01
N ASN A 817 -57.00 11.43 27.03
CA ASN A 817 -57.39 12.67 27.71
C ASN A 817 -57.13 13.90 26.81
N PRO A 818 -58.15 14.75 26.53
CA PRO A 818 -57.94 15.95 25.75
C PRO A 818 -57.09 16.96 26.54
N LEU A 819 -56.12 17.57 25.84
CA LEU A 819 -55.23 18.61 26.37
C LEU A 819 -56.04 19.81 26.87
N ILE A 820 -55.95 20.10 28.17
CA ILE A 820 -56.22 21.43 28.69
C ILE A 820 -55.07 22.31 28.21
N SER A 821 -55.38 23.29 27.36
CA SER A 821 -54.42 24.22 26.79
C SER A 821 -53.92 25.20 27.85
N GLU A 822 -52.68 25.06 28.30
CA GLU A 822 -51.93 26.16 28.91
C GLU A 822 -50.62 26.37 28.13
N TYR A 823 -50.49 27.55 27.53
CA TYR A 823 -49.28 27.98 26.85
C TYR A 823 -48.22 28.37 27.88
N ILE A 824 -47.01 27.82 27.75
CA ILE A 824 -45.81 28.40 28.34
C ILE A 824 -44.88 28.82 27.19
N GLY A 825 -44.69 30.13 27.04
CA GLY A 825 -43.74 30.69 26.09
C GLY A 825 -42.30 30.43 26.52
N MET A 826 -41.52 29.77 25.67
CA MET A 826 -40.06 29.74 25.78
C MET A 826 -39.44 30.48 24.61
N ASN A 827 -38.72 31.56 24.93
CA ASN A 827 -37.86 32.28 24.00
C ASN A 827 -36.56 31.50 23.76
N ILE A 828 -36.32 31.09 22.52
CA ILE A 828 -35.02 30.55 22.11
C ILE A 828 -34.12 31.73 21.70
N VAL A 829 -33.14 32.07 22.53
CA VAL A 829 -32.10 33.05 22.19
C VAL A 829 -31.10 32.39 21.23
N LYS A 830 -31.11 32.79 19.96
CA LYS A 830 -30.04 32.50 19.00
C LYS A 830 -28.76 33.20 19.46
N LYS A 831 -27.65 32.47 19.61
CA LYS A 831 -26.31 33.06 19.81
C LYS A 831 -25.97 34.00 18.64
N PRO A 832 -25.53 35.25 18.89
CA PRO A 832 -24.92 36.09 17.86
C PRO A 832 -23.42 35.83 17.73
N THR A 833 -22.93 36.00 16.51
CA THR A 833 -21.52 36.03 16.10
C THR A 833 -20.82 37.34 16.49
N TRP A 834 -19.50 37.24 16.73
CA TRP A 834 -18.45 38.27 16.94
C TRP A 834 -18.27 38.70 18.43
N MET A 835 -17.09 38.62 19.05
CA MET A 835 -15.88 39.41 18.76
C MET A 835 -14.71 38.86 19.59
N SER A 836 -13.54 38.85 18.96
CA SER A 836 -12.22 38.88 19.56
C SER A 836 -11.99 40.15 20.41
N SER A 837 -11.07 40.03 21.38
CA SER A 837 -10.44 41.07 22.21
C SER A 837 -11.06 41.32 23.60
N LEU A 838 -10.18 41.41 24.62
CA LEU A 838 -10.39 41.69 26.05
C LEU A 838 -10.83 40.44 26.85
N LEU A 839 -10.04 39.81 27.73
CA LEU A 839 -9.19 40.36 28.79
C LEU A 839 -8.09 39.37 29.24
N TYR A 840 -6.86 39.84 29.15
CA TYR A 840 -5.81 39.62 30.16
C TYR A 840 -6.29 40.24 31.50
N ARG A 841 -5.83 39.68 32.65
CA ARG A 841 -6.03 40.12 34.06
C ARG A 841 -7.28 39.51 34.71
N VAL A 842 -7.26 38.90 35.90
CA VAL A 842 -6.31 38.89 37.03
C VAL A 842 -6.61 37.67 37.91
N ARG A 843 -5.55 37.17 38.56
CA ARG A 843 -5.47 36.30 39.74
C ARG A 843 -6.69 36.34 40.67
N GLU A 844 -7.16 35.17 41.10
CA GLU A 844 -6.97 34.60 42.46
C GLU A 844 -7.27 33.09 42.44
#